data_AF-A0A224YJF0-F1
#
_entry.id   AF-A0A224YJF0-F1
#
_cell.length_a   1.000
_cell.length_b   1.000
_cell.length_c   1.000
_cell.angle_alpha   90.00
_cell.angle_beta   90.00
_cell.angle_gamma   90.00
#
_symmetry.space_group_name_H-M   'P 1'
#
loop_
_entity.id
_entity.type
_entity.pdbx_description
1 polymer ?
#
loop_
_entity_poly.entity_id
_entity_poly.type
_entity_poly.pdbx_seq_one_letter_code
_entity_poly.pdbx_strand_id
1 'polypeptide(L)'
;MPVPAEQVEKWNAVFDLLLFRQLKDDVDDTLVQKLVTFLDASVRDDSEFGAQLWGDCNVMPKLEKAVAVPRTPESLCFALQLIAIFGKLQQMFTSLRDNSRVLKALDRLSDNAGASERVSYLEAVTSFLGHQPGRTWCIEHGVSSKVFQFLQDASVFVQGKAEAFFVAFLELDFSKGSGSEVAAFVNRTLMDELPPRQRRRCLHVIRSLLEKDAEFGKKLCSESDVHRRLLGCCVAWMSSSEASGAAADVLAKLASTMQDDSFFEEAMNSLSSDKRVSIKFAASFIAERASLQSCSSTEIERKIAEALTGPIAATESEFGDKSKARALQSAAVCELKRALPQFVHSATHEMVADKIVQFLTNSPAAKVTRLLSVALECFAFAVKKIDLVRADPTKLRSYLDNLAPFLRDPNLSAHALKQALAISLTLVCVIFSNASQDFDWRVCGALCSFGESLQRQLVSTEPQFVEAALDSFSGIGDDVERLNLQEGSAALSCLMDWLQHYGLARFVWDNLQNGDGGVRTSAVAAIGKLFVQEWLWTHFCSRLSIEEVEVIKAVSSMALDDTDVFARRSAASTLRGWLDRDRLGLCSRHKSALQHCASGMLGSDLDCEVQLAGLSIWKTLLGESLDMSSVVSDSAVKEMLEEADSTGFGASMRKAMASDADQEVRKDAQAFLCQLWTRLHDQCSLREKSCAMGCTQDGVDASNCEGKPGHCAEAEAPMECGDGTSNVDRVAAMEEVLDLGVSECLQRKLKLPENVQKPATPLTTGTLQLELVDTTELLARLSALGTFRNCNAEHVTEEFHSGDSLLEDILAAAASEHCDRDCY
;
A
#
# COMPACT_ATOMS: atom_id res chain seq x y z
N MET A 1 13.74 31.52 15.05
CA MET A 1 13.66 32.99 14.80
C MET A 1 12.43 33.50 15.54
N PRO A 2 12.44 34.71 16.14
CA PRO A 2 11.25 35.21 16.82
C PRO A 2 10.08 35.35 15.83
N VAL A 3 8.90 34.91 16.25
CA VAL A 3 7.65 35.07 15.49
C VAL A 3 7.40 36.55 15.25
N PRO A 4 7.19 36.98 13.98
CA PRO A 4 6.85 38.37 13.67
C PRO A 4 5.63 38.85 14.46
N ALA A 5 5.65 40.11 14.90
CA ALA A 5 4.56 40.69 15.70
C ALA A 5 3.19 40.62 14.99
N GLU A 6 3.17 40.74 13.66
CA GLU A 6 1.96 40.60 12.84
C GLU A 6 1.38 39.18 12.92
N GLN A 7 2.22 38.15 12.88
CA GLN A 7 1.78 36.76 13.04
C GLN A 7 1.25 36.49 14.45
N VAL A 8 1.89 37.06 15.49
CA VAL A 8 1.38 36.99 16.87
C VAL A 8 -0.03 37.58 16.97
N GLU A 9 -0.29 38.72 16.33
CA GLU A 9 -1.62 39.33 16.31
C GLU A 9 -2.65 38.44 15.61
N LYS A 10 -2.29 37.83 14.47
CA LYS A 10 -3.15 36.86 13.75
C LYS A 10 -3.48 35.64 14.62
N TRP A 11 -2.48 35.03 15.26
CA TRP A 11 -2.68 33.91 16.19
C TRP A 11 -3.60 34.29 17.35
N ASN A 12 -3.36 35.45 17.95
CA ASN A 12 -4.14 35.95 19.07
C ASN A 12 -5.62 36.13 18.68
N ALA A 13 -5.89 36.67 17.49
CA ALA A 13 -7.22 36.84 16.93
C ALA A 13 -7.91 35.50 16.63
N VAL A 14 -7.20 34.54 16.03
CA VAL A 14 -7.71 33.18 15.78
C VAL A 14 -8.04 32.46 17.09
N PHE A 15 -7.20 32.55 18.12
CA PHE A 15 -7.50 31.97 19.42
C PHE A 15 -8.73 32.62 20.07
N ASP A 16 -8.89 33.94 20.01
CA ASP A 16 -10.09 34.59 20.56
C ASP A 16 -11.37 34.21 19.81
N LEU A 17 -11.26 34.06 18.49
CA LEU A 17 -12.34 33.58 17.64
C LEU A 17 -12.76 32.17 18.05
N LEU A 18 -11.84 31.20 18.02
CA LEU A 18 -12.14 29.79 18.26
C LEU A 18 -12.52 29.49 19.73
N LEU A 19 -11.98 30.23 20.71
CA LEU A 19 -12.27 29.99 22.14
C LEU A 19 -13.51 30.70 22.65
N PHE A 20 -13.89 31.85 22.07
CA PHE A 20 -14.93 32.71 22.67
C PHE A 20 -16.03 33.14 21.73
N ARG A 21 -15.89 33.00 20.42
CA ARG A 21 -16.97 33.35 19.48
C ARG A 21 -17.69 32.09 19.05
N GLN A 22 -19.00 32.22 18.83
CA GLN A 22 -19.75 31.17 18.16
C GLN A 22 -19.31 31.22 16.69
N LEU A 23 -18.69 30.15 16.20
CA LEU A 23 -18.31 30.04 14.81
C LEU A 23 -19.57 30.01 13.94
N LYS A 24 -19.52 30.69 12.80
CA LYS A 24 -20.53 30.51 11.75
C LYS A 24 -20.30 29.15 11.09
N ASP A 25 -21.33 28.62 10.44
CA ASP A 25 -21.27 27.34 9.69
C ASP A 25 -20.16 27.33 8.61
N ASP A 26 -19.63 28.50 8.24
CA ASP A 26 -18.59 28.67 7.21
C ASP A 26 -17.17 28.31 7.68
N VAL A 27 -16.91 28.15 8.99
CA VAL A 27 -15.62 27.67 9.49
C VAL A 27 -15.67 26.15 9.56
N ASP A 28 -15.25 25.51 8.46
CA ASP A 28 -15.17 24.05 8.32
C ASP A 28 -14.27 23.43 9.42
N ASP A 29 -14.74 22.36 10.07
CA ASP A 29 -13.97 21.53 11.02
C ASP A 29 -12.61 21.11 10.43
N THR A 30 -12.53 20.94 9.11
CA THR A 30 -11.31 20.63 8.37
C THR A 30 -10.25 21.73 8.51
N LEU A 31 -10.64 23.02 8.51
CA LEU A 31 -9.70 24.14 8.68
C LEU A 31 -9.18 24.20 10.11
N VAL A 32 -10.04 24.01 11.11
CA VAL A 32 -9.63 23.95 12.51
C VAL A 32 -8.70 22.77 12.74
N GLN A 33 -8.99 21.60 12.16
CA GLN A 33 -8.13 20.43 12.29
C GLN A 33 -6.77 20.60 11.58
N LYS A 34 -6.73 21.28 10.42
CA LYS A 34 -5.46 21.67 9.77
C LYS A 34 -4.65 22.60 10.66
N LEU A 35 -5.30 23.57 11.30
CA LEU A 35 -4.63 24.52 12.21
C LEU A 35 -4.06 23.80 13.43
N VAL A 36 -4.83 22.92 14.05
CA VAL A 36 -4.40 22.10 15.20
C VAL A 36 -3.22 21.22 14.80
N THR A 37 -3.28 20.58 13.63
CA THR A 37 -2.19 19.73 13.11
C THR A 37 -0.92 20.54 12.86
N PHE A 38 -1.05 21.70 12.22
CA PHE A 38 0.06 22.62 11.99
C PHE A 38 0.68 23.07 13.31
N LEU A 39 -0.14 23.58 14.23
CA LEU A 39 0.31 24.07 15.53
C LEU A 39 1.00 22.97 16.35
N ASP A 40 0.46 21.76 16.35
CA ASP A 40 1.07 20.61 17.04
C ASP A 40 2.44 20.25 16.45
N ALA A 41 2.58 20.28 15.12
CA ALA A 41 3.86 20.05 14.46
C ALA A 41 4.86 21.17 14.81
N SER A 42 4.48 22.44 14.66
CA SER A 42 5.36 23.58 14.92
C SER A 42 5.82 23.65 16.38
N VAL A 43 4.93 23.40 17.36
CA VAL A 43 5.29 23.42 18.78
C VAL A 43 6.20 22.25 19.17
N ARG A 44 6.03 21.09 18.52
CA ARG A 44 6.90 19.93 18.73
C ARG A 44 8.29 20.15 18.14
N ASP A 45 8.35 20.73 16.96
CA ASP A 45 9.60 20.88 16.20
C ASP A 45 10.38 22.13 16.64
N ASP A 46 9.70 23.16 17.15
CA ASP A 46 10.28 24.38 17.72
C ASP A 46 9.64 24.74 19.08
N SER A 47 10.31 24.35 20.17
CA SER A 47 9.85 24.67 21.53
C SER A 47 9.92 26.16 21.88
N GLU A 48 10.78 26.94 21.20
CA GLU A 48 10.87 28.40 21.41
C GLU A 48 9.66 29.09 20.76
N PHE A 49 9.24 28.63 19.57
CA PHE A 49 7.99 29.05 18.93
C PHE A 49 6.79 28.83 19.85
N GLY A 50 6.68 27.63 20.44
CA GLY A 50 5.65 27.32 21.43
C GLY A 50 5.71 28.21 22.68
N ALA A 51 6.92 28.50 23.19
CA ALA A 51 7.13 29.40 24.32
C ALA A 51 6.68 30.84 24.03
N GLN A 52 7.01 31.32 22.84
CA GLN A 52 6.65 32.66 22.40
C GLN A 52 5.13 32.78 22.21
N LEU A 53 4.48 31.85 21.51
CA LEU A 53 3.01 31.87 21.36
C LEU A 53 2.30 31.83 22.70
N TRP A 54 2.76 30.99 23.63
CA TRP A 54 2.16 30.87 24.96
C TRP A 54 2.16 32.20 25.74
N GLY A 55 3.31 32.89 25.73
CA GLY A 55 3.48 34.18 26.39
C GLY A 55 2.78 35.31 25.65
N ASP A 56 3.12 35.51 24.38
CA ASP A 56 2.72 36.68 23.60
C ASP A 56 1.22 36.67 23.26
N CYS A 57 0.62 35.48 23.02
CA CYS A 57 -0.83 35.37 22.77
C CYS A 57 -1.67 35.23 24.05
N ASN A 58 -1.06 35.35 25.23
CA ASN A 58 -1.73 35.19 26.53
C ASN A 58 -2.59 33.92 26.60
N VAL A 59 -2.05 32.78 26.17
CA VAL A 59 -2.81 31.53 26.02
C VAL A 59 -3.38 31.07 27.36
N MET A 60 -2.61 31.17 28.45
CA MET A 60 -3.03 30.71 29.78
C MET A 60 -4.32 31.38 30.31
N PRO A 61 -4.42 32.73 30.42
CA PRO A 61 -5.67 33.39 30.81
C PRO A 61 -6.87 33.03 29.93
N LYS A 62 -6.62 32.82 28.63
CA LYS A 62 -7.68 32.42 27.68
C LYS A 62 -8.20 31.02 27.96
N LEU A 63 -7.31 30.06 28.19
CA LEU A 63 -7.68 28.69 28.59
C LEU A 63 -8.43 28.67 29.92
N GLU A 64 -7.99 29.43 30.92
CA GLU A 64 -8.70 29.53 32.21
C GLU A 64 -10.15 29.98 32.02
N LYS A 65 -10.36 31.01 31.21
CA LYS A 65 -11.70 31.52 30.90
C LYS A 65 -12.53 30.53 30.08
N ALA A 66 -11.93 29.91 29.05
CA ALA A 66 -12.62 29.02 28.14
C ALA A 66 -13.09 27.73 28.82
N VAL A 67 -12.26 27.14 29.69
CA VAL A 67 -12.62 25.90 30.40
C VAL A 67 -13.56 26.16 31.58
N ALA A 68 -13.49 27.33 32.22
CA ALA A 68 -14.37 27.67 33.34
C ALA A 68 -15.82 27.97 32.92
N VAL A 69 -16.00 28.62 31.76
CA VAL A 69 -17.33 28.97 31.21
C VAL A 69 -17.31 28.72 29.70
N PRO A 70 -17.35 27.45 29.26
CA PRO A 70 -17.35 27.13 27.84
C PRO A 70 -18.62 27.68 27.20
N ARG A 71 -18.46 28.37 26.06
CA ARG A 71 -19.59 28.96 25.33
C ARG A 71 -20.28 27.94 24.44
N THR A 72 -19.49 27.03 23.85
CA THR A 72 -19.95 25.93 23.00
C THR A 72 -19.10 24.67 23.18
N PRO A 73 -19.59 23.47 22.82
CA PRO A 73 -18.79 22.24 22.78
C PRO A 73 -17.50 22.36 21.96
N GLU A 74 -17.55 23.04 20.82
CA GLU A 74 -16.42 23.23 19.90
C GLU A 74 -15.34 24.11 20.54
N SER A 75 -15.75 25.19 21.22
CA SER A 75 -14.82 26.05 21.95
C SER A 75 -14.09 25.31 23.08
N LEU A 76 -14.78 24.37 23.72
CA LEU A 76 -14.20 23.51 24.75
C LEU A 76 -13.27 22.46 24.14
N CYS A 77 -13.65 21.82 23.03
CA CYS A 77 -12.78 20.90 22.30
C CYS A 77 -11.48 21.58 21.88
N PHE A 78 -11.57 22.78 21.30
CA PHE A 78 -10.39 23.55 20.90
C PHE A 78 -9.54 23.95 22.10
N ALA A 79 -10.14 24.40 23.21
CA ALA A 79 -9.41 24.67 24.45
C ALA A 79 -8.65 23.43 24.97
N LEU A 80 -9.29 22.26 24.93
CA LEU A 80 -8.68 20.99 25.33
C LEU A 80 -7.55 20.57 24.38
N GLN A 81 -7.69 20.80 23.08
CA GLN A 81 -6.63 20.56 22.09
C GLN A 81 -5.44 21.49 22.30
N LEU A 82 -5.65 22.77 22.62
CA LEU A 82 -4.56 23.67 23.00
C LEU A 82 -3.86 23.20 24.28
N ILE A 83 -4.63 22.76 25.29
CA ILE A 83 -4.05 22.15 26.50
C ILE A 83 -3.23 20.91 26.13
N ALA A 84 -3.70 20.09 25.19
CA ALA A 84 -2.98 18.92 24.72
C ALA A 84 -1.65 19.31 24.06
N ILE A 85 -1.65 20.25 23.10
CA ILE A 85 -0.47 20.71 22.37
C ILE A 85 0.57 21.29 23.33
N PHE A 86 0.20 22.33 24.10
CA PHE A 86 1.13 23.00 25.00
C PHE A 86 1.50 22.13 26.19
N GLY A 87 0.59 21.29 26.68
CA GLY A 87 0.81 20.37 27.79
C GLY A 87 1.87 19.29 27.55
N LYS A 88 2.26 19.06 26.29
CA LYS A 88 3.41 18.20 25.95
C LYS A 88 4.73 18.78 26.46
N LEU A 89 4.83 20.10 26.56
CA LEU A 89 6.03 20.78 27.04
C LEU A 89 6.00 20.89 28.57
N GLN A 90 7.03 20.36 29.23
CA GLN A 90 7.09 20.31 30.70
C GLN A 90 6.95 21.69 31.36
N GLN A 91 7.56 22.73 30.79
CA GLN A 91 7.50 24.10 31.32
C GLN A 91 6.07 24.65 31.27
N MET A 92 5.38 24.47 30.14
CA MET A 92 3.98 24.86 29.93
C MET A 92 3.05 24.12 30.86
N PHE A 93 3.23 22.81 30.98
CA PHE A 93 2.46 22.01 31.93
C PHE A 93 2.67 22.47 33.37
N THR A 94 3.91 22.80 33.76
CA THR A 94 4.18 23.32 35.11
C THR A 94 3.44 24.64 35.34
N SER A 95 3.42 25.53 34.35
CA SER A 95 2.59 26.74 34.38
C SER A 95 1.09 26.43 34.54
N LEU A 96 0.56 25.45 33.78
CA LEU A 96 -0.82 24.96 33.91
C LEU A 96 -1.11 24.40 35.31
N ARG A 97 -0.14 23.69 35.90
CA ARG A 97 -0.25 23.11 37.24
C ARG A 97 -0.30 24.17 38.33
N ASP A 98 0.57 25.16 38.24
CA ASP A 98 0.62 26.27 39.19
C ASP A 98 -0.67 27.10 39.14
N ASN A 99 -1.31 27.20 37.96
CA ASN A 99 -2.67 27.73 37.83
C ASN A 99 -3.74 26.64 38.07
N SER A 100 -4.03 26.38 39.35
CA SER A 100 -4.94 25.30 39.75
C SER A 100 -6.35 25.32 39.14
N ARG A 101 -6.79 26.40 38.48
CA ARG A 101 -8.16 26.52 37.94
C ARG A 101 -8.39 25.71 36.68
N VAL A 102 -7.45 25.70 35.73
CA VAL A 102 -7.58 24.94 34.47
C VAL A 102 -7.61 23.44 34.78
N LEU A 103 -6.65 22.94 35.56
CA LEU A 103 -6.59 21.51 35.91
C LEU A 103 -7.77 21.05 36.78
N LYS A 104 -8.25 21.88 37.72
CA LYS A 104 -9.48 21.58 38.47
C LYS A 104 -10.73 21.51 37.59
N ALA A 105 -10.75 22.26 36.50
CA ALA A 105 -11.85 22.22 35.55
C ALA A 105 -11.78 20.96 34.66
N LEU A 106 -10.58 20.54 34.24
CA LEU A 106 -10.35 19.23 33.60
C LEU A 106 -10.84 18.07 34.47
N ASP A 107 -10.64 18.15 35.79
CA ASP A 107 -11.10 17.11 36.71
C ASP A 107 -12.62 16.90 36.74
N ARG A 108 -13.41 17.92 36.35
CA ARG A 108 -14.88 17.91 36.38
C ARG A 108 -15.51 17.57 35.03
N LEU A 109 -14.73 17.64 33.95
CA LEU A 109 -15.22 17.51 32.59
C LEU A 109 -15.61 16.08 32.20
N SER A 110 -15.16 15.06 32.93
CA SER A 110 -15.30 13.66 32.53
C SER A 110 -16.74 13.14 32.50
N ASP A 111 -17.63 13.62 33.37
CA ASP A 111 -18.85 12.87 33.69
C ASP A 111 -20.08 13.29 32.86
N ASN A 112 -20.06 14.47 32.24
CA ASN A 112 -21.21 15.04 31.51
C ASN A 112 -20.89 15.66 30.14
N ALA A 113 -19.62 15.64 29.70
CA ALA A 113 -19.24 16.25 28.42
C ALA A 113 -19.69 15.38 27.24
N GLY A 114 -19.81 15.94 26.03
CA GLY A 114 -20.10 15.18 24.80
C GLY A 114 -18.92 14.30 24.36
N ALA A 115 -19.12 13.50 23.30
CA ALA A 115 -18.10 12.54 22.84
C ALA A 115 -16.83 13.25 22.32
N SER A 116 -16.99 14.37 21.60
CA SER A 116 -15.87 15.15 21.06
C SER A 116 -15.03 15.76 22.18
N GLU A 117 -15.68 16.31 23.22
CA GLU A 117 -15.02 16.89 24.38
C GLU A 117 -14.28 15.82 25.19
N ARG A 118 -14.86 14.62 25.34
CA ARG A 118 -14.18 13.49 25.99
C ARG A 118 -12.98 13.01 25.18
N VAL A 119 -13.05 13.02 23.85
CA VAL A 119 -11.90 12.75 22.96
C VAL A 119 -10.80 13.79 23.19
N SER A 120 -11.11 15.08 23.13
CA SER A 120 -10.09 16.13 23.35
C SER A 120 -9.55 16.14 24.77
N TYR A 121 -10.37 15.80 25.78
CA TYR A 121 -9.92 15.60 27.16
C TYR A 121 -8.89 14.47 27.24
N LEU A 122 -9.18 13.33 26.61
CA LEU A 122 -8.28 12.18 26.56
C LEU A 122 -6.96 12.51 25.86
N GLU A 123 -7.00 13.29 24.78
CA GLU A 123 -5.79 13.79 24.11
C GLU A 123 -4.96 14.67 25.04
N ALA A 124 -5.60 15.57 25.78
CA ALA A 124 -4.94 16.43 26.75
C ALA A 124 -4.25 15.64 27.88
N VAL A 125 -4.98 14.74 28.55
CA VAL A 125 -4.38 13.96 29.64
C VAL A 125 -3.34 12.95 29.16
N THR A 126 -3.45 12.46 27.92
CA THR A 126 -2.42 11.61 27.31
C THR A 126 -1.15 12.41 27.05
N SER A 127 -1.27 13.67 26.60
CA SER A 127 -0.11 14.52 26.31
C SER A 127 0.71 14.83 27.57
N PHE A 128 0.07 14.93 28.73
CA PHE A 128 0.73 15.13 30.02
C PHE A 128 1.66 13.97 30.42
N LEU A 129 1.42 12.76 29.88
CA LEU A 129 2.25 11.60 30.17
C LEU A 129 3.65 11.72 29.55
N GLY A 130 3.88 12.68 28.65
CA GLY A 130 5.19 12.94 28.04
C GLY A 130 6.29 13.30 29.04
N HIS A 131 5.95 13.84 30.23
CA HIS A 131 6.93 14.29 31.22
C HIS A 131 6.56 13.88 32.66
N GLN A 132 7.54 13.97 33.57
CA GLN A 132 7.38 13.50 34.95
C GLN A 132 6.30 14.25 35.75
N PRO A 133 6.22 15.60 35.72
CA PRO A 133 5.18 16.32 36.47
C PRO A 133 3.75 15.96 36.05
N GLY A 134 3.51 15.78 34.76
CA GLY A 134 2.19 15.40 34.24
C GLY A 134 1.77 14.01 34.64
N ARG A 135 2.70 13.04 34.63
CA ARG A 135 2.45 11.69 35.16
C ARG A 135 2.06 11.71 36.63
N THR A 136 2.83 12.42 37.46
CA THR A 136 2.55 12.55 38.89
C THR A 136 1.17 13.16 39.10
N TRP A 137 0.81 14.19 38.33
CA TRP A 137 -0.52 14.78 38.39
C TRP A 137 -1.62 13.77 38.03
N CYS A 138 -1.47 13.00 36.94
CA CYS A 138 -2.44 11.98 36.54
C CYS A 138 -2.67 10.91 37.62
N ILE A 139 -1.61 10.49 38.32
CA ILE A 139 -1.69 9.54 39.43
C ILE A 139 -2.37 10.17 40.65
N GLU A 140 -1.91 11.35 41.09
CA GLU A 140 -2.44 12.07 42.26
C GLU A 140 -3.94 12.36 42.14
N HIS A 141 -4.43 12.61 40.92
CA HIS A 141 -5.83 12.98 40.65
C HIS A 141 -6.69 11.79 40.20
N GLY A 142 -6.14 10.57 40.21
CA GLY A 142 -6.87 9.35 39.86
C GLY A 142 -7.39 9.35 38.43
N VAL A 143 -6.69 9.98 37.49
CA VAL A 143 -7.11 10.11 36.08
C VAL A 143 -7.28 8.74 35.45
N SER A 144 -6.42 7.77 35.77
CA SER A 144 -6.54 6.38 35.30
C SER A 144 -7.88 5.75 35.66
N SER A 145 -8.40 6.02 36.87
CA SER A 145 -9.71 5.50 37.30
C SER A 145 -10.88 6.13 36.54
N LYS A 146 -10.77 7.42 36.18
CA LYS A 146 -11.76 8.10 35.34
C LYS A 146 -11.73 7.57 33.91
N VAL A 147 -10.54 7.52 33.30
CA VAL A 147 -10.35 7.03 31.92
C VAL A 147 -10.74 5.55 31.79
N PHE A 148 -10.61 4.75 32.84
CA PHE A 148 -11.07 3.36 32.83
C PHE A 148 -12.55 3.23 32.49
N GLN A 149 -13.38 4.18 32.93
CA GLN A 149 -14.82 4.19 32.63
C GLN A 149 -15.09 4.47 31.14
N PHE A 150 -14.22 5.24 30.48
CA PHE A 150 -14.32 5.55 29.05
C PHE A 150 -14.02 4.34 28.13
N LEU A 151 -13.46 3.26 28.66
CA LEU A 151 -13.39 1.99 27.93
C LEU A 151 -14.77 1.36 27.69
N GLN A 152 -15.82 1.83 28.38
CA GLN A 152 -17.22 1.45 28.15
C GLN A 152 -18.03 2.49 27.37
N ASP A 153 -17.40 3.57 26.91
CA ASP A 153 -18.12 4.69 26.29
C ASP A 153 -18.95 4.25 25.09
N ALA A 154 -20.06 4.94 24.78
CA ALA A 154 -20.85 4.64 23.59
C ALA A 154 -20.09 4.97 22.29
N SER A 155 -19.19 5.95 22.32
CA SER A 155 -18.37 6.37 21.19
C SER A 155 -17.11 5.51 21.05
N VAL A 156 -16.93 4.90 19.88
CA VAL A 156 -15.71 4.13 19.55
C VAL A 156 -14.46 5.03 19.55
N PHE A 157 -14.61 6.32 19.21
CA PHE A 157 -13.51 7.28 19.24
C PHE A 157 -13.02 7.56 20.67
N VAL A 158 -13.95 7.70 21.62
CA VAL A 158 -13.62 7.87 23.05
C VAL A 158 -12.94 6.61 23.57
N GLN A 159 -13.47 5.42 23.23
CA GLN A 159 -12.84 4.14 23.61
C GLN A 159 -11.41 4.05 23.07
N GLY A 160 -11.18 4.35 21.79
CA GLY A 160 -9.85 4.29 21.18
C GLY A 160 -8.85 5.26 21.80
N LYS A 161 -9.29 6.48 22.16
CA LYS A 161 -8.44 7.45 22.88
C LYS A 161 -8.16 7.03 24.32
N ALA A 162 -9.10 6.37 24.99
CA ALA A 162 -8.90 5.79 26.31
C ALA A 162 -7.91 4.61 26.26
N GLU A 163 -7.98 3.76 25.23
CA GLU A 163 -6.97 2.72 24.97
C GLU A 163 -5.58 3.34 24.79
N ALA A 164 -5.45 4.37 23.95
CA ALA A 164 -4.19 5.07 23.72
C ALA A 164 -3.61 5.70 25.00
N PHE A 165 -4.46 6.30 25.84
CA PHE A 165 -4.05 6.79 27.16
C PHE A 165 -3.47 5.67 28.02
N PHE A 166 -4.15 4.53 28.16
CA PHE A 166 -3.66 3.43 28.99
C PHE A 166 -2.37 2.81 28.44
N VAL A 167 -2.25 2.67 27.12
CA VAL A 167 -1.00 2.19 26.51
C VAL A 167 0.14 3.12 26.90
N ALA A 168 -0.01 4.44 26.72
CA ALA A 168 1.02 5.40 27.12
C ALA A 168 1.28 5.38 28.64
N PHE A 169 0.23 5.33 29.46
CA PHE A 169 0.34 5.36 30.92
C PHE A 169 1.08 4.15 31.47
N LEU A 170 0.74 2.95 31.00
CA LEU A 170 1.28 1.68 31.49
C LEU A 170 2.70 1.40 30.95
N GLU A 171 2.99 1.80 29.71
CA GLU A 171 4.34 1.74 29.13
C GLU A 171 5.36 2.52 29.98
N LEU A 172 4.94 3.67 30.50
CA LEU A 172 5.77 4.54 31.33
C LEU A 172 5.94 4.03 32.77
N ASP A 173 4.95 3.33 33.32
CA ASP A 173 5.07 2.64 34.61
C ASP A 173 6.03 1.45 34.50
N PHE A 174 5.93 0.71 33.39
CA PHE A 174 6.78 -0.44 33.11
C PHE A 174 8.26 -0.07 32.95
N SER A 175 8.56 0.93 32.12
CA SER A 175 9.93 1.39 31.86
C SER A 175 10.67 1.91 33.10
N LYS A 176 9.94 2.35 34.14
CA LYS A 176 10.52 2.76 35.43
C LYS A 176 10.80 1.61 36.40
N GLY A 177 10.47 0.38 36.01
CA GLY A 177 10.69 -0.82 36.83
C GLY A 177 9.68 -1.03 37.97
N SER A 178 8.72 -0.12 38.15
CA SER A 178 7.63 -0.24 39.14
C SER A 178 6.70 -1.40 38.80
N GLY A 179 6.16 -1.40 37.57
CA GLY A 179 5.20 -2.40 37.08
C GLY A 179 3.91 -2.55 37.90
N SER A 180 3.71 -1.70 38.92
CA SER A 180 2.62 -1.84 39.89
C SER A 180 1.26 -1.50 39.27
N GLU A 181 1.20 -0.46 38.43
CA GLU A 181 -0.01 -0.07 37.71
C GLU A 181 -0.34 -1.08 36.61
N VAL A 182 0.68 -1.63 35.95
CA VAL A 182 0.53 -2.74 35.00
C VAL A 182 -0.10 -3.95 35.67
N ALA A 183 0.45 -4.38 36.80
CA ALA A 183 -0.08 -5.52 37.55
C ALA A 183 -1.52 -5.27 38.02
N ALA A 184 -1.82 -4.06 38.51
CA ALA A 184 -3.17 -3.67 38.92
C ALA A 184 -4.16 -3.71 37.74
N PHE A 185 -3.78 -3.15 36.59
CA PHE A 185 -4.61 -3.13 35.38
C PHE A 185 -4.89 -4.54 34.85
N VAL A 186 -3.86 -5.40 34.79
CA VAL A 186 -4.00 -6.79 34.35
C VAL A 186 -4.85 -7.58 35.33
N ASN A 187 -4.63 -7.45 36.64
CA ASN A 187 -5.45 -8.11 37.65
C ASN A 187 -6.93 -7.70 37.55
N ARG A 188 -7.20 -6.40 37.42
CA ARG A 188 -8.55 -5.87 37.19
C ARG A 188 -9.18 -6.44 35.93
N THR A 189 -8.41 -6.57 34.86
CA THR A 189 -8.89 -7.12 33.57
C THR A 189 -9.27 -8.60 33.67
N LEU A 190 -8.48 -9.40 34.39
CA LEU A 190 -8.62 -10.85 34.48
C LEU A 190 -9.55 -11.32 35.60
N MET A 191 -9.55 -10.62 36.75
CA MET A 191 -10.20 -11.09 37.97
C MET A 191 -11.52 -10.39 38.27
N ASP A 192 -11.69 -9.13 37.85
CA ASP A 192 -12.91 -8.39 38.17
C ASP A 192 -14.05 -8.75 37.21
N GLU A 193 -15.27 -8.64 37.73
CA GLU A 193 -16.50 -8.72 36.94
C GLU A 193 -16.68 -7.47 36.08
N LEU A 194 -15.95 -7.43 34.95
CA LEU A 194 -16.09 -6.39 33.94
C LEU A 194 -17.13 -6.79 32.89
N PRO A 195 -17.93 -5.83 32.38
CA PRO A 195 -18.75 -6.05 31.19
C PRO A 195 -17.90 -6.54 30.00
N PRO A 196 -18.40 -7.46 29.15
CA PRO A 196 -17.64 -8.05 28.05
C PRO A 196 -16.96 -7.03 27.13
N ARG A 197 -17.65 -5.91 26.83
CA ARG A 197 -17.11 -4.82 26.00
C ARG A 197 -15.92 -4.13 26.65
N GLN A 198 -16.00 -3.79 27.93
CA GLN A 198 -14.88 -3.18 28.65
C GLN A 198 -13.69 -4.11 28.71
N ARG A 199 -13.94 -5.39 29.03
CA ARG A 199 -12.90 -6.40 29.12
C ARG A 199 -12.17 -6.57 27.79
N ARG A 200 -12.91 -6.62 26.67
CA ARG A 200 -12.33 -6.65 25.33
C ARG A 200 -11.39 -5.45 25.09
N ARG A 201 -11.80 -4.25 25.47
CA ARG A 201 -10.99 -3.03 25.36
C ARG A 201 -9.74 -3.07 26.24
N CYS A 202 -9.85 -3.57 27.48
CA CYS A 202 -8.68 -3.79 28.32
C CYS A 202 -7.70 -4.81 27.71
N LEU A 203 -8.20 -5.87 27.06
CA LEU A 203 -7.35 -6.84 26.36
C LEU A 203 -6.66 -6.22 25.14
N HIS A 204 -7.32 -5.30 24.42
CA HIS A 204 -6.67 -4.51 23.36
C HIS A 204 -5.52 -3.66 23.91
N VAL A 205 -5.69 -3.00 25.06
CA VAL A 205 -4.60 -2.26 25.73
C VAL A 205 -3.41 -3.17 26.04
N ILE A 206 -3.66 -4.35 26.64
CA ILE A 206 -2.60 -5.32 26.95
C ILE A 206 -1.89 -5.77 25.67
N ARG A 207 -2.65 -6.05 24.61
CA ARG A 207 -2.09 -6.42 23.31
C ARG A 207 -1.19 -5.33 22.74
N SER A 208 -1.64 -4.08 22.71
CA SER A 208 -0.84 -2.96 22.19
C SER A 208 0.44 -2.71 22.99
N LEU A 209 0.43 -2.96 24.30
CA LEU A 209 1.65 -2.94 25.12
C LEU A 209 2.63 -4.05 24.71
N LEU A 210 2.13 -5.26 24.45
CA LEU A 210 2.95 -6.39 23.97
C LEU A 210 3.50 -6.19 22.56
N GLU A 211 2.82 -5.42 21.72
CA GLU A 211 3.28 -5.07 20.36
C GLU A 211 4.42 -4.04 20.40
N LYS A 212 4.40 -3.12 21.37
CA LYS A 212 5.43 -2.09 21.52
C LYS A 212 6.75 -2.61 22.12
N ASP A 213 6.67 -3.51 23.09
CA ASP A 213 7.84 -4.01 23.81
C ASP A 213 7.73 -5.52 24.08
N ALA A 214 8.62 -6.32 23.48
CA ALA A 214 8.64 -7.76 23.70
C ALA A 214 9.13 -8.14 25.12
N GLU A 215 9.96 -7.31 25.76
CA GLU A 215 10.40 -7.52 27.14
C GLU A 215 9.23 -7.34 28.14
N PHE A 216 8.25 -6.49 27.78
CA PHE A 216 6.99 -6.38 28.52
C PHE A 216 6.30 -7.73 28.66
N GLY A 217 6.17 -8.48 27.55
CA GLY A 217 5.57 -9.81 27.56
C GLY A 217 6.34 -10.81 28.40
N LYS A 218 7.67 -10.83 28.28
CA LYS A 218 8.53 -11.75 29.07
C LYS A 218 8.38 -11.49 30.57
N LYS A 219 8.46 -10.22 30.99
CA LYS A 219 8.34 -9.82 32.39
C LYS A 219 6.95 -10.12 32.95
N LEU A 220 5.89 -9.84 32.18
CA LEU A 220 4.53 -10.14 32.57
C LEU A 220 4.33 -11.65 32.79
N CYS A 221 4.90 -12.49 31.91
CA CYS A 221 4.86 -13.94 32.06
C CYS A 221 5.67 -14.44 33.27
N SER A 222 6.87 -13.89 33.52
CA SER A 222 7.75 -14.36 34.61
C SER A 222 7.31 -13.93 36.00
N GLU A 223 6.70 -12.75 36.15
CA GLU A 223 6.38 -12.19 37.46
C GLU A 223 4.97 -12.53 37.96
N SER A 224 4.05 -12.86 37.06
CA SER A 224 2.62 -12.90 37.40
C SER A 224 1.81 -14.06 36.82
N ASP A 225 2.47 -15.01 36.14
CA ASP A 225 1.83 -16.17 35.49
C ASP A 225 0.61 -15.78 34.62
N VAL A 226 0.65 -14.58 34.03
CA VAL A 226 -0.52 -13.99 33.36
C VAL A 226 -0.98 -14.82 32.18
N HIS A 227 -0.08 -15.49 31.46
CA HIS A 227 -0.40 -16.40 30.38
C HIS A 227 -1.30 -17.57 30.85
N ARG A 228 -0.98 -18.22 31.98
CA ARG A 228 -1.84 -19.30 32.54
C ARG A 228 -3.16 -18.77 33.08
N ARG A 229 -3.14 -17.63 33.75
CA ARG A 229 -4.38 -16.99 34.26
C ARG A 229 -5.30 -16.58 33.11
N LEU A 230 -4.74 -16.00 32.05
CA LEU A 230 -5.48 -15.65 30.84
C LEU A 230 -6.02 -16.89 30.13
N LEU A 231 -5.26 -17.99 30.07
CA LEU A 231 -5.76 -19.26 29.55
C LEU A 231 -6.98 -19.76 30.35
N GLY A 232 -6.90 -19.76 31.69
CA GLY A 232 -8.04 -20.09 32.54
C GLY A 232 -9.24 -19.17 32.33
N CYS A 233 -9.00 -17.87 32.10
CA CYS A 233 -10.03 -16.91 31.76
C CYS A 233 -10.66 -17.16 30.38
N CYS A 234 -9.86 -17.50 29.35
CA CYS A 234 -10.37 -17.88 28.03
C CYS A 234 -11.37 -19.05 28.14
N VAL A 235 -11.05 -20.06 28.96
CA VAL A 235 -11.92 -21.20 29.24
C VAL A 235 -13.19 -20.77 29.98
N ALA A 236 -13.06 -19.93 31.01
CA ALA A 236 -14.20 -19.44 31.78
C ALA A 236 -15.14 -18.54 30.95
N TRP A 237 -14.61 -17.78 29.98
CA TRP A 237 -15.34 -16.81 29.18
C TRP A 237 -15.85 -17.36 27.83
N MET A 238 -15.76 -18.66 27.58
CA MET A 238 -16.24 -19.29 26.33
C MET A 238 -17.72 -18.97 26.02
N SER A 239 -18.54 -18.67 27.03
CA SER A 239 -19.93 -18.23 26.85
C SER A 239 -20.09 -16.82 26.25
N SER A 240 -19.03 -16.00 26.24
CA SER A 240 -19.00 -14.61 25.77
C SER A 240 -18.04 -14.47 24.58
N SER A 241 -18.56 -14.57 23.35
CA SER A 241 -17.74 -14.67 22.13
C SER A 241 -16.83 -13.48 21.82
N GLU A 242 -17.13 -12.28 22.33
CA GLU A 242 -16.33 -11.07 22.03
C GLU A 242 -15.06 -10.98 22.87
N ALA A 243 -15.16 -11.27 24.17
CA ALA A 243 -14.03 -11.20 25.09
C ALA A 243 -13.08 -12.39 24.92
N SER A 244 -13.61 -13.58 24.62
CA SER A 244 -12.79 -14.79 24.43
C SER A 244 -11.89 -14.71 23.20
N GLY A 245 -12.35 -14.08 22.11
CA GLY A 245 -11.54 -13.85 20.91
C GLY A 245 -10.37 -12.89 21.15
N ALA A 246 -10.62 -11.76 21.83
CA ALA A 246 -9.56 -10.82 22.19
C ALA A 246 -8.56 -11.43 23.19
N ALA A 247 -9.06 -12.26 24.12
CA ALA A 247 -8.21 -12.97 25.07
C ALA A 247 -7.31 -14.01 24.37
N ALA A 248 -7.84 -14.71 23.37
CA ALA A 248 -7.05 -15.61 22.52
C ALA A 248 -5.94 -14.88 21.75
N ASP A 249 -6.18 -13.66 21.26
CA ASP A 249 -5.16 -12.85 20.59
C ASP A 249 -4.03 -12.45 21.56
N VAL A 250 -4.37 -11.98 22.76
CA VAL A 250 -3.37 -11.64 23.79
C VAL A 250 -2.60 -12.89 24.22
N LEU A 251 -3.29 -14.01 24.40
CA LEU A 251 -2.69 -15.29 24.78
C LEU A 251 -1.71 -15.78 23.71
N ALA A 252 -2.07 -15.67 22.44
CA ALA A 252 -1.23 -16.01 21.31
C ALA A 252 0.06 -15.18 21.29
N LYS A 253 -0.05 -13.85 21.50
CA LYS A 253 1.11 -12.97 21.60
C LYS A 253 2.03 -13.37 22.75
N LEU A 254 1.48 -13.56 23.96
CA LEU A 254 2.27 -13.98 25.12
C LEU A 254 2.97 -15.33 24.88
N ALA A 255 2.25 -16.30 24.32
CA ALA A 255 2.82 -17.61 23.99
C ALA A 255 3.96 -17.50 22.96
N SER A 256 3.81 -16.66 21.93
CA SER A 256 4.87 -16.43 20.94
C SER A 256 6.09 -15.74 21.54
N THR A 257 5.90 -14.79 22.46
CA THR A 257 6.99 -14.08 23.15
C THR A 257 7.80 -15.02 24.06
N MET A 258 7.13 -16.00 24.68
CA MET A 258 7.79 -17.00 25.53
C MET A 258 8.63 -18.00 24.73
N GLN A 259 8.35 -18.17 23.44
CA GLN A 259 8.92 -19.24 22.60
C GLN A 259 8.78 -20.64 23.24
N ASP A 260 7.74 -20.82 24.06
CA ASP A 260 7.48 -22.06 24.78
C ASP A 260 6.44 -22.89 24.02
N ASP A 261 6.96 -23.80 23.20
CA ASP A 261 6.16 -24.75 22.44
C ASP A 261 5.28 -25.63 23.35
N SER A 262 5.69 -25.91 24.58
CA SER A 262 4.90 -26.71 25.52
C SER A 262 3.65 -25.96 26.01
N PHE A 263 3.76 -24.65 26.20
CA PHE A 263 2.62 -23.82 26.56
C PHE A 263 1.63 -23.68 25.39
N PHE A 264 2.12 -23.58 24.15
CA PHE A 264 1.25 -23.62 22.97
C PHE A 264 0.39 -24.90 22.95
N GLU A 265 1.00 -26.05 23.21
CA GLU A 265 0.28 -27.33 23.28
C GLU A 265 -0.77 -27.36 24.41
N GLU A 266 -0.40 -26.88 25.61
CA GLU A 266 -1.33 -26.76 26.74
C GLU A 266 -2.53 -25.87 26.38
N ALA A 267 -2.27 -24.71 25.77
CA ALA A 267 -3.29 -23.76 25.36
C ALA A 267 -4.20 -24.36 24.27
N MET A 268 -3.64 -24.96 23.22
CA MET A 268 -4.43 -25.61 22.16
C MET A 268 -5.35 -26.70 22.70
N ASN A 269 -4.82 -27.55 23.58
CA ASN A 269 -5.61 -28.63 24.18
C ASN A 269 -6.74 -28.08 25.07
N SER A 270 -6.45 -27.07 25.88
CA SER A 270 -7.44 -26.44 26.77
C SER A 270 -8.54 -25.70 25.99
N LEU A 271 -8.19 -25.04 24.89
CA LEU A 271 -9.11 -24.28 24.04
C LEU A 271 -9.88 -25.16 23.04
N SER A 272 -9.51 -26.43 22.88
CA SER A 272 -10.14 -27.35 21.91
C SER A 272 -11.65 -27.54 22.11
N SER A 273 -12.15 -27.28 23.32
CA SER A 273 -13.58 -27.34 23.66
C SER A 273 -14.41 -26.22 22.99
N ASP A 274 -13.81 -25.07 22.70
CA ASP A 274 -14.40 -23.99 21.90
C ASP A 274 -13.59 -23.79 20.62
N LYS A 275 -14.06 -24.43 19.54
CA LYS A 275 -13.42 -24.37 18.22
C LYS A 275 -13.20 -22.94 17.74
N ARG A 276 -14.08 -21.97 18.06
CA ARG A 276 -13.94 -20.59 17.57
C ARG A 276 -12.74 -19.89 18.23
N VAL A 277 -12.59 -20.08 19.54
CA VAL A 277 -11.47 -19.52 20.30
C VAL A 277 -10.16 -20.20 19.91
N SER A 278 -10.18 -21.53 19.74
CA SER A 278 -9.02 -22.30 19.26
C SER A 278 -8.53 -21.85 17.87
N ILE A 279 -9.44 -21.66 16.91
CA ILE A 279 -9.13 -21.11 15.57
C ILE A 279 -8.45 -19.74 15.69
N LYS A 280 -9.01 -18.83 16.50
CA LYS A 280 -8.49 -17.47 16.67
C LYS A 280 -7.10 -17.47 17.29
N PHE A 281 -6.91 -18.24 18.35
CA PHE A 281 -5.62 -18.43 19.01
C PHE A 281 -4.57 -18.97 18.02
N ALA A 282 -4.90 -20.04 17.28
CA ALA A 282 -3.99 -20.68 16.35
C ALA A 282 -3.52 -19.73 15.22
N ALA A 283 -4.46 -18.99 14.61
CA ALA A 283 -4.13 -18.02 13.57
C ALA A 283 -3.33 -16.82 14.09
N SER A 284 -3.64 -16.33 15.30
CA SER A 284 -2.88 -15.24 15.91
C SER A 284 -1.48 -15.71 16.30
N PHE A 285 -1.34 -16.92 16.84
CA PHE A 285 -0.05 -17.43 17.27
C PHE A 285 0.95 -17.55 16.12
N ILE A 286 0.53 -18.09 14.97
CA ILE A 286 1.45 -18.20 13.81
C ILE A 286 1.82 -16.83 13.24
N ALA A 287 0.89 -15.87 13.21
CA ALA A 287 1.17 -14.51 12.76
C ALA A 287 2.20 -13.81 13.66
N GLU A 288 2.06 -13.96 14.98
CA GLU A 288 3.00 -13.36 15.93
C GLU A 288 4.37 -14.05 15.88
N ARG A 289 4.41 -15.38 15.74
CA ARG A 289 5.67 -16.13 15.68
C ARG A 289 6.50 -15.80 14.43
N ALA A 290 5.84 -15.58 13.30
CA ALA A 290 6.49 -15.17 12.06
C ALA A 290 7.08 -13.76 12.16
N SER A 291 6.42 -12.83 12.86
CA SER A 291 6.96 -11.48 13.11
C SER A 291 8.28 -11.49 13.89
N LEU A 292 8.47 -12.50 14.75
CA LEU A 292 9.69 -12.69 15.55
C LEU A 292 10.82 -13.40 14.78
N GLN A 293 10.65 -13.70 13.48
CA GLN A 293 11.57 -14.49 12.65
C GLN A 293 11.95 -15.85 13.26
N SER A 294 11.18 -16.33 14.22
CA SER A 294 11.43 -17.63 14.86
C SER A 294 10.80 -18.72 14.00
N CYS A 295 11.62 -19.65 13.50
CA CYS A 295 11.11 -20.80 12.76
C CYS A 295 10.12 -21.58 13.63
N SER A 296 8.88 -21.69 13.19
CA SER A 296 7.94 -22.66 13.74
C SER A 296 8.44 -24.07 13.45
N SER A 297 8.35 -24.96 14.44
CA SER A 297 8.53 -26.38 14.14
C SER A 297 7.43 -26.82 13.17
N THR A 298 7.78 -27.71 12.24
CA THR A 298 6.81 -28.26 11.27
C THR A 298 5.59 -28.86 11.96
N GLU A 299 5.77 -29.41 13.16
CA GLU A 299 4.71 -30.00 13.97
C GLU A 299 3.71 -28.95 14.50
N ILE A 300 4.20 -27.78 14.92
CA ILE A 300 3.33 -26.68 15.36
C ILE A 300 2.54 -26.11 14.20
N GLU A 301 3.18 -25.88 13.05
CA GLU A 301 2.47 -25.46 11.84
C GLU A 301 1.38 -26.45 11.46
N ARG A 302 1.70 -27.75 11.50
CA ARG A 302 0.73 -28.81 11.22
C ARG A 302 -0.47 -28.74 12.17
N LYS A 303 -0.25 -28.60 13.48
CA LYS A 303 -1.34 -28.48 14.47
C LYS A 303 -2.19 -27.23 14.29
N ILE A 304 -1.56 -26.10 13.96
CA ILE A 304 -2.27 -24.85 13.66
C ILE A 304 -3.13 -25.04 12.41
N ALA A 305 -2.54 -25.57 11.35
CA ALA A 305 -3.27 -25.84 10.12
C ALA A 305 -4.38 -26.87 10.33
N GLU A 306 -4.22 -27.88 11.18
CA GLU A 306 -5.29 -28.82 11.57
C GLU A 306 -6.41 -28.13 12.34
N ALA A 307 -6.09 -27.23 13.28
CA ALA A 307 -7.09 -26.46 14.03
C ALA A 307 -7.91 -25.52 13.12
N LEU A 308 -7.26 -24.94 12.11
CA LEU A 308 -7.91 -24.06 11.13
C LEU A 308 -8.70 -24.86 10.08
N THR A 309 -8.20 -25.99 9.61
CA THR A 309 -8.83 -26.77 8.53
C THR A 309 -9.81 -27.83 8.99
N GLY A 310 -9.70 -28.30 10.24
CA GLY A 310 -10.62 -29.27 10.83
C GLY A 310 -12.08 -28.80 10.79
N PRO A 311 -12.40 -27.59 11.27
CA PRO A 311 -13.74 -27.02 11.16
C PRO A 311 -14.23 -26.83 9.72
N ILE A 312 -13.31 -26.60 8.78
CA ILE A 312 -13.59 -26.43 7.35
C ILE A 312 -14.01 -27.76 6.74
N ALA A 313 -13.29 -28.84 7.03
CA ALA A 313 -13.57 -30.19 6.51
C ALA A 313 -14.72 -30.93 7.23
N ALA A 314 -15.15 -30.45 8.39
CA ALA A 314 -16.20 -31.07 9.19
C ALA A 314 -17.58 -31.02 8.51
N THR A 315 -18.32 -32.12 8.61
CA THR A 315 -19.67 -32.24 8.03
C THR A 315 -20.71 -31.45 8.85
N GLU A 316 -21.79 -30.96 8.22
CA GLU A 316 -22.87 -30.24 8.94
C GLU A 316 -23.44 -31.07 10.11
N SER A 317 -23.44 -32.40 9.99
CA SER A 317 -23.88 -33.34 11.03
C SER A 317 -23.05 -33.30 12.31
N GLU A 318 -21.77 -32.94 12.23
CA GLU A 318 -20.88 -32.90 13.41
C GLU A 318 -21.17 -31.72 14.34
N PHE A 319 -21.87 -30.69 13.86
CA PHE A 319 -22.16 -29.48 14.63
C PHE A 319 -23.56 -29.43 15.23
N GLY A 320 -24.44 -30.36 14.84
CA GLY A 320 -25.85 -30.42 15.27
C GLY A 320 -26.74 -29.27 14.75
N ASP A 321 -26.17 -28.13 14.37
CA ASP A 321 -26.83 -26.93 13.88
C ASP A 321 -26.09 -26.34 12.67
N LYS A 322 -26.79 -26.25 11.53
CA LYS A 322 -26.25 -25.72 10.27
C LYS A 322 -25.78 -24.28 10.36
N SER A 323 -26.47 -23.43 11.15
CA SER A 323 -26.10 -22.03 11.29
C SER A 323 -24.77 -21.89 12.04
N LYS A 324 -24.57 -22.69 13.09
CA LYS A 324 -23.31 -22.73 13.85
C LYS A 324 -22.17 -23.31 13.01
N ALA A 325 -22.43 -24.37 12.26
CA ALA A 325 -21.45 -24.97 11.34
C ALA A 325 -20.93 -23.92 10.34
N ARG A 326 -21.84 -23.17 9.69
CA ARG A 326 -21.49 -22.12 8.73
C ARG A 326 -20.72 -20.97 9.36
N ALA A 327 -21.15 -20.50 10.53
CA ALA A 327 -20.45 -19.43 11.24
C ALA A 327 -19.02 -19.84 11.62
N LEU A 328 -18.83 -21.09 12.04
CA LEU A 328 -17.52 -21.63 12.37
C LEU A 328 -16.65 -21.84 11.12
N GLN A 329 -17.19 -22.43 10.06
CA GLN A 329 -16.48 -22.57 8.77
C GLN A 329 -16.06 -21.21 8.21
N SER A 330 -16.93 -20.21 8.30
CA SER A 330 -16.60 -18.84 7.90
C SER A 330 -15.47 -18.26 8.73
N ALA A 331 -15.51 -18.40 10.06
CA ALA A 331 -14.44 -17.94 10.92
C ALA A 331 -13.11 -18.65 10.61
N ALA A 332 -13.17 -19.97 10.41
CA ALA A 332 -12.02 -20.82 10.09
C ALA A 332 -11.34 -20.41 8.77
N VAL A 333 -12.11 -20.24 7.70
CA VAL A 333 -11.60 -19.85 6.38
C VAL A 333 -11.00 -18.43 6.43
N CYS A 334 -11.64 -17.49 7.11
CA CYS A 334 -11.12 -16.12 7.25
C CYS A 334 -9.80 -16.08 8.05
N GLU A 335 -9.72 -16.80 9.17
CA GLU A 335 -8.49 -16.86 9.96
C GLU A 335 -7.39 -17.66 9.25
N LEU A 336 -7.75 -18.68 8.46
CA LEU A 336 -6.82 -19.39 7.60
C LEU A 336 -6.20 -18.47 6.54
N LYS A 337 -7.00 -17.61 5.88
CA LYS A 337 -6.48 -16.62 4.92
C LYS A 337 -5.39 -15.75 5.54
N ARG A 338 -5.57 -15.32 6.80
CA ARG A 338 -4.59 -14.51 7.54
C ARG A 338 -3.35 -15.31 7.95
N ALA A 339 -3.51 -16.57 8.32
CA ALA A 339 -2.44 -17.45 8.79
C ALA A 339 -1.56 -17.99 7.65
N LEU A 340 -2.14 -18.25 6.47
CA LEU A 340 -1.49 -18.90 5.34
C LEU A 340 -0.13 -18.31 4.94
N PRO A 341 0.04 -16.97 4.82
CA PRO A 341 1.34 -16.38 4.48
C PRO A 341 2.46 -16.67 5.46
N GLN A 342 2.12 -17.10 6.68
CA GLN A 342 3.04 -17.31 7.79
C GLN A 342 3.52 -18.76 7.87
N PHE A 343 2.93 -19.69 7.13
CA PHE A 343 3.41 -21.07 7.06
C PHE A 343 4.63 -21.18 6.15
N VAL A 344 5.68 -21.80 6.67
CA VAL A 344 6.96 -21.95 5.95
C VAL A 344 7.03 -23.28 5.18
N HIS A 345 6.41 -24.34 5.71
CA HIS A 345 6.64 -25.69 5.19
C HIS A 345 5.67 -26.05 4.06
N SER A 346 6.20 -26.49 2.92
CA SER A 346 5.41 -26.95 1.76
C SER A 346 4.41 -28.07 2.12
N ALA A 347 4.76 -28.97 3.06
CA ALA A 347 3.86 -30.03 3.50
C ALA A 347 2.62 -29.50 4.23
N THR A 348 2.75 -28.40 4.98
CA THR A 348 1.63 -27.71 5.62
C THR A 348 0.69 -27.12 4.57
N HIS A 349 1.24 -26.45 3.55
CA HIS A 349 0.46 -25.91 2.43
C HIS A 349 -0.26 -27.01 1.65
N GLU A 350 0.38 -28.15 1.43
CA GLU A 350 -0.23 -29.30 0.78
C GLU A 350 -1.42 -29.86 1.58
N MET A 351 -1.27 -30.02 2.90
CA MET A 351 -2.37 -30.43 3.77
C MET A 351 -3.54 -29.42 3.74
N VAL A 352 -3.24 -28.12 3.77
CA VAL A 352 -4.27 -27.09 3.66
C VAL A 352 -5.00 -27.16 2.33
N ALA A 353 -4.26 -27.31 1.22
CA ALA A 353 -4.83 -27.46 -0.11
C ALA A 353 -5.80 -28.66 -0.20
N ASP A 354 -5.41 -29.81 0.34
CA ASP A 354 -6.26 -31.01 0.40
C ASP A 354 -7.57 -30.76 1.17
N LYS A 355 -7.48 -30.10 2.33
CA LYS A 355 -8.65 -29.81 3.18
C LYS A 355 -9.58 -28.78 2.57
N ILE A 356 -9.04 -27.78 1.89
CA ILE A 356 -9.86 -26.79 1.18
C ILE A 356 -10.55 -27.44 -0.01
N VAL A 357 -9.87 -28.28 -0.81
CA VAL A 357 -10.51 -29.03 -1.89
C VAL A 357 -11.62 -29.93 -1.36
N GLN A 358 -11.37 -30.64 -0.26
CA GLN A 358 -12.40 -31.45 0.40
C GLN A 358 -13.63 -30.60 0.78
N PHE A 359 -13.42 -29.39 1.29
CA PHE A 359 -14.50 -28.47 1.63
C PHE A 359 -15.25 -27.95 0.41
N LEU A 360 -14.53 -27.54 -0.64
CA LEU A 360 -15.12 -27.09 -1.89
C LEU A 360 -16.04 -28.17 -2.47
N THR A 361 -15.59 -29.42 -2.52
CA THR A 361 -16.35 -30.52 -3.13
C THR A 361 -17.51 -31.00 -2.27
N ASN A 362 -17.35 -31.08 -0.94
CA ASN A 362 -18.29 -31.77 -0.07
C ASN A 362 -19.20 -30.86 0.77
N SER A 363 -18.86 -29.57 0.93
CA SER A 363 -19.60 -28.69 1.84
C SER A 363 -20.67 -27.88 1.10
N PRO A 364 -21.94 -27.92 1.55
CA PRO A 364 -22.96 -27.00 1.02
C PRO A 364 -22.66 -25.54 1.36
N ALA A 365 -21.88 -25.27 2.41
CA ALA A 365 -21.46 -23.91 2.77
C ALA A 365 -20.49 -23.32 1.74
N ALA A 366 -19.74 -24.15 1.02
CA ALA A 366 -18.90 -23.72 -0.10
C ALA A 366 -19.71 -23.16 -1.27
N LYS A 367 -21.04 -23.32 -1.29
CA LYS A 367 -21.91 -22.69 -2.29
C LYS A 367 -22.30 -21.25 -1.94
N VAL A 368 -21.94 -20.76 -0.75
CA VAL A 368 -22.13 -19.35 -0.36
C VAL A 368 -21.02 -18.53 -1.02
N THR A 369 -21.39 -17.67 -1.97
CA THR A 369 -20.45 -16.97 -2.88
C THR A 369 -19.27 -16.30 -2.17
N ARG A 370 -19.50 -15.64 -1.03
CA ARG A 370 -18.43 -14.99 -0.25
C ARG A 370 -17.47 -16.01 0.36
N LEU A 371 -17.98 -17.08 0.98
CA LEU A 371 -17.14 -18.10 1.61
C LEU A 371 -16.35 -18.90 0.56
N LEU A 372 -16.98 -19.17 -0.58
CA LEU A 372 -16.35 -19.78 -1.75
C LEU A 372 -15.14 -18.97 -2.23
N SER A 373 -15.33 -17.66 -2.38
CA SER A 373 -14.27 -16.75 -2.83
C SER A 373 -13.05 -16.83 -1.92
N VAL A 374 -13.24 -16.70 -0.59
CA VAL A 374 -12.14 -16.76 0.37
C VAL A 374 -11.50 -18.15 0.41
N ALA A 375 -12.29 -19.21 0.29
CA ALA A 375 -11.75 -20.58 0.23
C ALA A 375 -10.88 -20.78 -1.02
N LEU A 376 -11.30 -20.26 -2.18
CA LEU A 376 -10.51 -20.32 -3.41
C LEU A 376 -9.22 -19.50 -3.31
N GLU A 377 -9.24 -18.33 -2.66
CA GLU A 377 -8.01 -17.58 -2.36
C GLU A 377 -7.05 -18.37 -1.46
N CYS A 378 -7.57 -18.99 -0.39
CA CYS A 378 -6.79 -19.85 0.49
C CYS A 378 -6.18 -21.03 -0.29
N PHE A 379 -6.96 -21.64 -1.18
CA PHE A 379 -6.48 -22.70 -2.06
C PHE A 379 -5.39 -22.21 -3.00
N ALA A 380 -5.59 -21.04 -3.62
CA ALA A 380 -4.62 -20.44 -4.54
C ALA A 380 -3.28 -20.19 -3.86
N PHE A 381 -3.34 -19.61 -2.67
CA PHE A 381 -2.17 -19.31 -1.88
C PHE A 381 -1.41 -20.58 -1.51
N ALA A 382 -2.13 -21.59 -1.00
CA ALA A 382 -1.54 -22.88 -0.64
C ALA A 382 -0.87 -23.55 -1.84
N VAL A 383 -1.57 -23.64 -2.98
CA VAL A 383 -1.04 -24.25 -4.22
C VAL A 383 0.23 -23.55 -4.70
N LYS A 384 0.28 -22.21 -4.67
CA LYS A 384 1.48 -21.44 -5.05
C LYS A 384 2.70 -21.68 -4.14
N LYS A 385 2.50 -22.16 -2.92
CA LYS A 385 3.56 -22.46 -1.94
C LYS A 385 3.97 -23.92 -1.90
N ILE A 386 3.23 -24.80 -2.58
CA ILE A 386 3.64 -26.20 -2.78
C ILE A 386 4.76 -26.24 -3.82
N ASP A 387 5.75 -27.13 -3.63
CA ASP A 387 6.69 -27.50 -4.69
C ASP A 387 5.95 -28.34 -5.75
N LEU A 388 5.19 -27.65 -6.61
CA LEU A 388 4.32 -28.25 -7.61
C LEU A 388 5.08 -29.10 -8.63
N VAL A 389 6.37 -28.81 -8.86
CA VAL A 389 7.24 -29.60 -9.76
C VAL A 389 7.45 -31.01 -9.20
N ARG A 390 7.51 -31.15 -7.87
CA ARG A 390 7.68 -32.45 -7.19
C ARG A 390 6.35 -33.11 -6.78
N ALA A 391 5.23 -32.42 -6.95
CA ALA A 391 3.92 -32.94 -6.57
C ALA A 391 3.48 -34.11 -7.46
N ASP A 392 2.73 -35.05 -6.88
CA ASP A 392 2.18 -36.20 -7.60
C ASP A 392 1.22 -35.72 -8.72
N PRO A 393 1.49 -36.07 -10.01
CA PRO A 393 0.62 -35.69 -11.12
C PRO A 393 -0.83 -36.13 -10.95
N THR A 394 -1.10 -37.25 -10.28
CA THR A 394 -2.47 -37.72 -10.02
C THR A 394 -3.21 -36.79 -9.07
N LYS A 395 -2.49 -36.23 -8.09
CA LYS A 395 -3.02 -35.26 -7.13
C LYS A 395 -3.30 -33.91 -7.80
N LEU A 396 -2.39 -33.44 -8.64
CA LEU A 396 -2.60 -32.20 -9.42
C LEU A 396 -3.82 -32.30 -10.34
N ARG A 397 -4.01 -33.45 -10.99
CA ARG A 397 -5.21 -33.73 -11.81
C ARG A 397 -6.47 -33.74 -10.96
N SER A 398 -6.43 -34.38 -9.77
CA SER A 398 -7.54 -34.37 -8.82
C SER A 398 -7.92 -32.95 -8.40
N TYR A 399 -6.95 -32.07 -8.11
CA TYR A 399 -7.23 -30.67 -7.81
C TYR A 399 -7.93 -29.96 -8.97
N LEU A 400 -7.47 -30.17 -10.20
CA LEU A 400 -8.08 -29.58 -11.39
C LEU A 400 -9.50 -30.11 -11.64
N ASP A 401 -9.73 -31.42 -11.47
CA ASP A 401 -11.05 -32.06 -11.58
C ASP A 401 -12.04 -31.51 -10.55
N ASN A 402 -11.59 -31.27 -9.32
CA ASN A 402 -12.44 -30.70 -8.27
C ASN A 402 -12.78 -29.22 -8.51
N LEU A 403 -11.94 -28.46 -9.23
CA LEU A 403 -12.23 -27.07 -9.59
C LEU A 403 -13.20 -26.94 -10.77
N ALA A 404 -13.22 -27.91 -11.68
CA ALA A 404 -13.98 -27.83 -12.92
C ALA A 404 -15.49 -27.54 -12.75
N PRO A 405 -16.22 -28.07 -11.74
CA PRO A 405 -17.63 -27.75 -11.54
C PRO A 405 -17.89 -26.26 -11.27
N PHE A 406 -17.00 -25.57 -10.57
CA PHE A 406 -17.16 -24.15 -10.22
C PHE A 406 -17.04 -23.25 -11.44
N LEU A 407 -16.14 -23.59 -12.37
CA LEU A 407 -15.92 -22.83 -13.60
C LEU A 407 -17.13 -22.87 -14.56
N ARG A 408 -18.09 -23.77 -14.29
CA ARG A 408 -19.35 -23.92 -15.04
C ARG A 408 -20.54 -23.33 -14.29
N ASP A 409 -20.37 -22.87 -13.04
CA ASP A 409 -21.45 -22.30 -12.25
C ASP A 409 -21.70 -20.84 -12.68
N PRO A 410 -22.87 -20.51 -13.26
CA PRO A 410 -23.17 -19.15 -13.68
C PRO A 410 -23.37 -18.19 -12.49
N ASN A 411 -23.51 -18.69 -11.26
CA ASN A 411 -23.71 -17.87 -10.07
C ASN A 411 -22.42 -17.52 -9.34
N LEU A 412 -21.26 -17.88 -9.90
CA LEU A 412 -19.96 -17.57 -9.33
C LEU A 412 -19.70 -16.06 -9.42
N SER A 413 -19.19 -15.45 -8.35
CA SER A 413 -18.72 -14.06 -8.44
C SER A 413 -17.53 -13.97 -9.38
N ALA A 414 -17.36 -12.84 -10.07
CA ALA A 414 -16.22 -12.60 -10.95
C ALA A 414 -14.87 -12.82 -10.23
N HIS A 415 -14.78 -12.40 -8.96
CA HIS A 415 -13.60 -12.64 -8.12
C HIS A 415 -13.34 -14.12 -7.86
N ALA A 416 -14.35 -14.91 -7.45
CA ALA A 416 -14.19 -16.34 -7.25
C ALA A 416 -13.84 -17.06 -8.57
N LEU A 417 -14.44 -16.63 -9.69
CA LEU A 417 -14.12 -17.14 -11.01
C LEU A 417 -12.66 -16.87 -11.38
N LYS A 418 -12.19 -15.64 -11.17
CA LYS A 418 -10.78 -15.26 -11.39
C LYS A 418 -9.83 -16.12 -10.57
N GLN A 419 -10.10 -16.32 -9.28
CA GLN A 419 -9.26 -17.19 -8.44
C GLN A 419 -9.27 -18.63 -8.96
N ALA A 420 -10.43 -19.20 -9.26
CA ALA A 420 -10.52 -20.57 -9.76
C ALA A 420 -9.78 -20.75 -11.10
N LEU A 421 -9.98 -19.84 -12.05
CA LEU A 421 -9.31 -19.86 -13.36
C LEU A 421 -7.80 -19.74 -13.23
N ALA A 422 -7.30 -18.79 -12.44
CA ALA A 422 -5.87 -18.59 -12.24
C ALA A 422 -5.19 -19.83 -11.66
N ILE A 423 -5.78 -20.45 -10.63
CA ILE A 423 -5.24 -21.67 -10.01
C ILE A 423 -5.27 -22.84 -10.99
N SER A 424 -6.39 -23.03 -11.68
CA SER A 424 -6.53 -24.10 -12.67
C SER A 424 -5.47 -23.97 -13.78
N LEU A 425 -5.17 -22.75 -14.21
CA LEU A 425 -4.16 -22.51 -15.23
C LEU A 425 -2.74 -22.78 -14.72
N THR A 426 -2.43 -22.38 -13.48
CA THR A 426 -1.17 -22.76 -12.82
C THR A 426 -1.03 -24.28 -12.73
N LEU A 427 -2.08 -25.00 -12.35
CA LEU A 427 -2.09 -26.47 -12.30
C LEU A 427 -1.87 -27.08 -13.68
N VAL A 428 -2.47 -26.52 -14.73
CA VAL A 428 -2.28 -26.96 -16.12
C VAL A 428 -0.82 -26.83 -16.54
N CYS A 429 -0.18 -25.67 -16.30
CA CYS A 429 1.23 -25.44 -16.62
C CYS A 429 2.14 -26.45 -15.92
N VAL A 430 1.87 -26.78 -14.65
CA VAL A 430 2.63 -27.78 -13.89
C VAL A 430 2.38 -29.21 -14.40
N ILE A 431 1.13 -29.56 -14.72
CA ILE A 431 0.83 -30.88 -15.27
C ILE A 431 1.59 -31.07 -16.59
N PHE A 432 1.67 -30.03 -17.42
CA PHE A 432 2.50 -30.06 -18.62
C PHE A 432 4.00 -30.09 -18.32
N SER A 433 4.50 -29.36 -17.32
CA SER A 433 5.93 -29.43 -16.95
C SER A 433 6.37 -30.82 -16.51
N ASN A 434 5.45 -31.59 -15.93
CA ASN A 434 5.68 -32.97 -15.47
C ASN A 434 5.32 -34.03 -16.53
N ALA A 435 4.93 -33.63 -17.73
CA ALA A 435 4.53 -34.53 -18.80
C ALA A 435 5.73 -35.30 -19.37
N SER A 436 5.57 -36.62 -19.54
CA SER A 436 6.50 -37.42 -20.35
C SER A 436 6.34 -37.11 -21.84
N GLN A 437 7.30 -37.53 -22.67
CA GLN A 437 7.22 -37.35 -24.13
C GLN A 437 5.97 -37.99 -24.76
N ASP A 438 5.44 -39.05 -24.15
CA ASP A 438 4.24 -39.77 -24.61
C ASP A 438 2.94 -39.27 -23.96
N PHE A 439 2.96 -38.12 -23.28
CA PHE A 439 1.78 -37.60 -22.59
C PHE A 439 0.75 -37.06 -23.57
N ASP A 440 -0.35 -37.80 -23.75
CA ASP A 440 -1.53 -37.32 -24.46
C ASP A 440 -2.48 -36.61 -23.48
N TRP A 441 -2.48 -35.28 -23.51
CA TRP A 441 -3.38 -34.50 -22.66
C TRP A 441 -4.86 -34.67 -23.02
N ARG A 442 -5.18 -35.13 -24.23
CA ARG A 442 -6.57 -35.28 -24.70
C ARG A 442 -7.31 -36.38 -23.96
N VAL A 443 -6.59 -37.36 -23.41
CA VAL A 443 -7.18 -38.39 -22.54
C VAL A 443 -7.34 -37.92 -21.09
N CYS A 444 -6.80 -36.75 -20.73
CA CYS A 444 -6.94 -36.16 -19.40
C CYS A 444 -8.22 -35.32 -19.33
N GLY A 445 -9.30 -35.92 -18.80
CA GLY A 445 -10.60 -35.26 -18.66
C GLY A 445 -10.54 -33.89 -17.94
N ALA A 446 -9.67 -33.76 -16.93
CA ALA A 446 -9.43 -32.51 -16.20
C ALA A 446 -8.97 -31.36 -17.10
N LEU A 447 -7.93 -31.61 -17.91
CA LEU A 447 -7.35 -30.63 -18.83
C LEU A 447 -8.34 -30.26 -19.94
N CYS A 448 -9.12 -31.23 -20.43
CA CYS A 448 -10.13 -30.97 -21.45
C CYS A 448 -11.29 -30.13 -20.89
N SER A 449 -11.83 -30.53 -19.74
CA SER A 449 -12.91 -29.83 -19.06
C SER A 449 -12.52 -28.38 -18.69
N PHE A 450 -11.27 -28.16 -18.27
CA PHE A 450 -10.77 -26.82 -18.00
C PHE A 450 -10.64 -25.99 -19.28
N GLY A 451 -10.07 -26.54 -20.35
CA GLY A 451 -9.92 -25.84 -21.63
C GLY A 451 -11.26 -25.37 -22.19
N GLU A 452 -12.27 -26.24 -22.19
CA GLU A 452 -13.64 -25.90 -22.57
C GLU A 452 -14.24 -24.79 -21.70
N SER A 453 -13.96 -24.83 -20.39
CA SER A 453 -14.50 -23.85 -19.44
C SER A 453 -13.84 -22.49 -19.61
N LEU A 454 -12.51 -22.44 -19.75
CA LEU A 454 -11.77 -21.21 -20.01
C LEU A 454 -12.19 -20.59 -21.35
N GLN A 455 -12.32 -21.41 -22.40
CA GLN A 455 -12.84 -20.96 -23.70
C GLN A 455 -14.23 -20.34 -23.55
N ARG A 456 -15.14 -20.99 -22.83
CA ARG A 456 -16.49 -20.47 -22.57
C ARG A 456 -16.46 -19.11 -21.88
N GLN A 457 -15.59 -18.92 -20.88
CA GLN A 457 -15.50 -17.65 -20.15
C GLN A 457 -14.94 -16.52 -21.03
N LEU A 458 -13.98 -16.81 -21.91
CA LEU A 458 -13.42 -15.83 -22.86
C LEU A 458 -14.41 -15.34 -23.93
N VAL A 459 -15.50 -16.10 -24.16
CA VAL A 459 -16.60 -15.72 -25.07
C VAL A 459 -17.90 -15.39 -24.32
N SER A 460 -17.82 -15.20 -23.00
CA SER A 460 -18.97 -14.84 -22.19
C SER A 460 -19.56 -13.51 -22.64
N THR A 461 -20.88 -13.35 -22.51
CA THR A 461 -21.55 -12.07 -22.71
C THR A 461 -21.39 -11.14 -21.51
N GLU A 462 -20.92 -11.65 -20.37
CA GLU A 462 -20.67 -10.90 -19.14
C GLU A 462 -19.22 -10.36 -19.13
N PRO A 463 -18.97 -9.05 -19.25
CA PRO A 463 -17.62 -8.48 -19.36
C PRO A 463 -16.70 -8.89 -18.20
N GLN A 464 -17.22 -8.85 -16.97
CA GLN A 464 -16.51 -9.26 -15.76
C GLN A 464 -15.99 -10.71 -15.78
N PHE A 465 -16.63 -11.61 -16.54
CA PHE A 465 -16.17 -13.00 -16.67
C PHE A 465 -15.07 -13.12 -17.74
N VAL A 466 -15.18 -12.32 -18.81
CA VAL A 466 -14.13 -12.22 -19.83
C VAL A 466 -12.87 -11.60 -19.22
N GLU A 467 -13.00 -10.52 -18.46
CA GLU A 467 -11.91 -9.90 -17.69
C GLU A 467 -11.24 -10.91 -16.77
N ALA A 468 -12.02 -11.62 -15.93
CA ALA A 468 -11.48 -12.64 -15.03
C ALA A 468 -10.70 -13.73 -15.77
N ALA A 469 -11.17 -14.14 -16.96
CA ALA A 469 -10.51 -15.13 -17.80
C ALA A 469 -9.22 -14.59 -18.45
N LEU A 470 -9.24 -13.36 -18.97
CA LEU A 470 -8.07 -12.70 -19.56
C LEU A 470 -6.99 -12.41 -18.52
N ASP A 471 -7.38 -11.90 -17.35
CA ASP A 471 -6.48 -11.68 -16.21
C ASP A 471 -5.81 -13.00 -15.78
N SER A 472 -6.60 -14.08 -15.69
CA SER A 472 -6.07 -15.40 -15.36
C SER A 472 -5.12 -15.90 -16.45
N PHE A 473 -5.49 -15.70 -17.72
CA PHE A 473 -4.68 -16.07 -18.88
C PHE A 473 -3.32 -15.37 -18.90
N SER A 474 -3.25 -14.10 -18.46
CA SER A 474 -1.99 -13.36 -18.36
C SER A 474 -0.94 -14.06 -17.47
N GLY A 475 -1.39 -14.88 -16.50
CA GLY A 475 -0.53 -15.65 -15.61
C GLY A 475 0.24 -16.78 -16.28
N ILE A 476 -0.11 -17.20 -17.51
CA ILE A 476 0.62 -18.27 -18.24
C ILE A 476 2.08 -17.88 -18.41
N GLY A 477 2.35 -16.64 -18.84
CA GLY A 477 3.73 -16.19 -19.07
C GLY A 477 4.59 -16.26 -17.82
N ASP A 478 4.03 -15.86 -16.67
CA ASP A 478 4.72 -15.89 -15.38
C ASP A 478 4.93 -17.34 -14.90
N ASP A 479 3.95 -18.24 -15.07
CA ASP A 479 4.06 -19.65 -14.68
C ASP A 479 5.05 -20.42 -15.56
N VAL A 480 5.05 -20.12 -16.84
CA VAL A 480 5.99 -20.66 -17.82
C VAL A 480 7.44 -20.31 -17.45
N GLU A 481 7.70 -19.04 -17.12
CA GLU A 481 9.03 -18.57 -16.69
C GLU A 481 9.42 -19.23 -15.36
N ARG A 482 8.50 -19.27 -14.40
CA ARG A 482 8.70 -19.89 -13.08
C ARG A 482 9.02 -21.38 -13.17
N LEU A 483 8.39 -22.11 -14.09
CA LEU A 483 8.60 -23.54 -14.30
C LEU A 483 9.80 -23.85 -15.21
N ASN A 484 10.47 -22.82 -15.74
CA ASN A 484 11.62 -22.93 -16.62
C ASN A 484 11.38 -23.90 -17.80
N LEU A 485 10.20 -23.76 -18.44
CA LEU A 485 9.86 -24.57 -19.61
C LEU A 485 10.75 -24.16 -20.79
N GLN A 486 11.73 -25.00 -21.11
CA GLN A 486 12.69 -24.73 -22.18
C GLN A 486 12.05 -24.89 -23.56
N GLU A 487 12.54 -24.09 -24.50
CA GLU A 487 12.22 -24.22 -25.91
C GLU A 487 12.52 -25.64 -26.43
N GLY A 488 11.61 -26.19 -27.23
CA GLY A 488 11.72 -27.55 -27.77
C GLY A 488 11.41 -28.66 -26.77
N SER A 489 11.08 -28.36 -25.50
CA SER A 489 10.64 -29.37 -24.55
C SER A 489 9.25 -29.93 -24.92
N ALA A 490 9.03 -31.22 -24.65
CA ALA A 490 7.74 -31.88 -24.88
C ALA A 490 6.61 -31.22 -24.06
N ALA A 491 6.92 -30.79 -22.84
CA ALA A 491 6.03 -30.03 -21.97
C ALA A 491 5.48 -28.78 -22.67
N LEU A 492 6.38 -28.01 -23.27
CA LEU A 492 6.04 -26.79 -23.98
C LEU A 492 5.20 -27.04 -25.22
N SER A 493 5.58 -28.04 -26.01
CA SER A 493 4.82 -28.44 -27.19
C SER A 493 3.39 -28.85 -26.81
N CYS A 494 3.22 -29.60 -25.72
CA CYS A 494 1.90 -30.02 -25.25
C CYS A 494 1.05 -28.83 -24.79
N LEU A 495 1.63 -27.89 -24.03
CA LEU A 495 0.94 -26.66 -23.62
C LEU A 495 0.49 -25.85 -24.84
N MET A 496 1.34 -25.72 -25.85
CA MET A 496 1.02 -25.00 -27.08
C MET A 496 -0.07 -25.66 -27.90
N ASP A 497 0.00 -26.98 -28.05
CA ASP A 497 -1.05 -27.75 -28.71
C ASP A 497 -2.39 -27.63 -27.97
N TRP A 498 -2.37 -27.56 -26.65
CA TRP A 498 -3.57 -27.32 -25.82
C TRP A 498 -4.13 -25.91 -26.03
N LEU A 499 -3.30 -24.86 -25.95
CA LEU A 499 -3.70 -23.47 -26.20
C LEU A 499 -4.32 -23.31 -27.59
N GLN A 500 -3.71 -23.96 -28.59
CA GLN A 500 -4.18 -23.96 -29.96
C GLN A 500 -5.52 -24.69 -30.10
N HIS A 501 -5.67 -25.87 -29.50
CA HIS A 501 -6.88 -26.67 -29.63
C HIS A 501 -8.12 -25.90 -29.17
N TYR A 502 -8.01 -25.14 -28.08
CA TYR A 502 -9.11 -24.32 -27.54
C TYR A 502 -9.17 -22.91 -28.14
N GLY A 503 -8.27 -22.56 -29.07
CA GLY A 503 -8.25 -21.25 -29.73
C GLY A 503 -8.04 -20.08 -28.77
N LEU A 504 -7.40 -20.28 -27.62
CA LEU A 504 -7.37 -19.30 -26.53
C LEU A 504 -6.64 -18.01 -26.93
N ALA A 505 -5.53 -18.13 -27.66
CA ALA A 505 -4.80 -17.00 -28.24
C ALA A 505 -5.69 -16.12 -29.12
N ARG A 506 -6.59 -16.74 -29.90
CA ARG A 506 -7.49 -16.01 -30.80
C ARG A 506 -8.49 -15.17 -30.03
N PHE A 507 -9.06 -15.71 -28.96
CA PHE A 507 -9.99 -14.96 -28.10
C PHE A 507 -9.31 -13.81 -27.37
N VAL A 508 -8.06 -13.98 -26.91
CA VAL A 508 -7.30 -12.87 -26.30
C VAL A 508 -7.12 -11.73 -27.31
N TRP A 509 -6.73 -12.06 -28.55
CA TRP A 509 -6.56 -11.07 -29.62
C TRP A 509 -7.86 -10.37 -30.00
N ASP A 510 -8.94 -11.13 -30.21
CA ASP A 510 -10.24 -10.58 -30.62
C ASP A 510 -10.83 -9.65 -29.54
N ASN A 511 -10.52 -9.89 -28.26
CA ASN A 511 -10.97 -9.04 -27.15
C ASN A 511 -10.27 -7.67 -27.06
N LEU A 512 -9.20 -7.40 -27.83
CA LEU A 512 -8.69 -6.04 -27.98
C LEU A 512 -9.70 -5.08 -28.63
N GLN A 513 -10.67 -5.62 -29.37
CA GLN A 513 -11.72 -4.86 -30.04
C GLN A 513 -13.07 -4.96 -29.29
N ASN A 514 -13.07 -5.44 -28.05
CA ASN A 514 -14.29 -5.56 -27.25
C ASN A 514 -14.89 -4.16 -26.99
N GLY A 515 -16.22 -4.05 -26.90
CA GLY A 515 -16.88 -2.79 -26.57
C GLY A 515 -16.64 -2.33 -25.13
N ASP A 516 -16.35 -3.26 -24.22
CA ASP A 516 -16.07 -2.99 -22.82
C ASP A 516 -14.60 -2.64 -22.55
N GLY A 517 -14.36 -1.54 -21.84
CA GLY A 517 -13.02 -1.03 -21.54
C GLY A 517 -12.21 -1.90 -20.58
N GLY A 518 -12.86 -2.53 -19.60
CA GLY A 518 -12.23 -3.46 -18.67
C GLY A 518 -11.71 -4.70 -19.40
N VAL A 519 -12.53 -5.25 -20.31
CA VAL A 519 -12.12 -6.38 -21.16
C VAL A 519 -10.91 -6.04 -22.02
N ARG A 520 -10.90 -4.87 -22.68
CA ARG A 520 -9.73 -4.42 -23.48
C ARG A 520 -8.49 -4.26 -22.61
N THR A 521 -8.65 -3.70 -21.41
CA THR A 521 -7.59 -3.52 -20.41
C THR A 521 -6.93 -4.85 -20.04
N SER A 522 -7.73 -5.88 -19.73
CA SER A 522 -7.24 -7.22 -19.41
C SER A 522 -6.64 -7.93 -20.64
N ALA A 523 -7.21 -7.73 -21.83
CA ALA A 523 -6.71 -8.33 -23.06
C ALA A 523 -5.31 -7.80 -23.41
N VAL A 524 -5.11 -6.49 -23.34
CA VAL A 524 -3.80 -5.89 -23.63
C VAL A 524 -2.76 -6.27 -22.58
N ALA A 525 -3.15 -6.36 -21.30
CA ALA A 525 -2.27 -6.87 -20.24
C ALA A 525 -1.85 -8.34 -20.49
N ALA A 526 -2.78 -9.18 -20.92
CA ALA A 526 -2.51 -10.58 -21.26
C ALA A 526 -1.52 -10.72 -22.42
N ILE A 527 -1.73 -9.95 -23.51
CA ILE A 527 -0.78 -9.89 -24.63
C ILE A 527 0.57 -9.36 -24.16
N GLY A 528 0.55 -8.35 -23.28
CA GLY A 528 1.74 -7.76 -22.70
C GLY A 528 2.64 -8.77 -22.02
N LYS A 529 2.04 -9.68 -21.23
CA LYS A 529 2.73 -10.77 -20.53
C LYS A 529 3.20 -11.89 -21.47
N LEU A 530 2.41 -12.25 -22.48
CA LEU A 530 2.81 -13.25 -23.47
C LEU A 530 4.04 -12.83 -24.26
N PHE A 531 4.12 -11.55 -24.64
CA PHE A 531 5.20 -10.99 -25.46
C PHE A 531 6.59 -11.23 -24.86
N VAL A 532 6.71 -11.18 -23.54
CA VAL A 532 8.01 -11.34 -22.86
C VAL A 532 8.61 -12.74 -23.08
N GLN A 533 7.78 -13.74 -23.38
CA GLN A 533 8.21 -15.11 -23.62
C GLN A 533 8.32 -15.35 -25.13
N GLU A 534 9.54 -15.26 -25.67
CA GLU A 534 9.86 -15.28 -27.12
C GLU A 534 9.11 -16.36 -27.92
N TRP A 535 9.09 -17.57 -27.40
CA TRP A 535 8.48 -18.71 -28.07
C TRP A 535 6.95 -18.75 -27.90
N LEU A 536 6.39 -18.26 -26.77
CA LEU A 536 4.94 -18.05 -26.64
C LEU A 536 4.49 -17.04 -27.67
N TRP A 537 5.24 -15.95 -27.76
CA TRP A 537 5.02 -14.86 -28.69
C TRP A 537 5.08 -15.32 -30.14
N THR A 538 6.16 -16.00 -30.52
CA THR A 538 6.35 -16.50 -31.90
C THR A 538 5.23 -17.44 -32.32
N HIS A 539 4.82 -18.35 -31.43
CA HIS A 539 3.70 -19.24 -31.69
C HIS A 539 2.37 -18.49 -31.77
N PHE A 540 2.14 -17.53 -30.88
CA PHE A 540 0.95 -16.68 -30.89
C PHE A 540 0.79 -15.97 -32.24
N CYS A 541 1.83 -15.29 -32.71
CA CYS A 541 1.86 -14.61 -34.00
C CYS A 541 1.67 -15.60 -35.17
N SER A 542 2.43 -16.69 -35.18
CA SER A 542 2.34 -17.73 -36.20
C SER A 542 0.94 -18.34 -36.32
N ARG A 543 0.29 -18.66 -35.19
CA ARG A 543 -1.03 -19.27 -35.18
C ARG A 543 -2.14 -18.33 -35.59
N LEU A 544 -2.04 -17.06 -35.19
CA LEU A 544 -3.02 -16.06 -35.59
C LEU A 544 -2.78 -15.51 -36.99
N SER A 545 -1.65 -15.84 -37.61
CA SER A 545 -1.21 -15.26 -38.89
C SER A 545 -1.18 -13.73 -38.82
N ILE A 546 -0.70 -13.20 -37.70
CA ILE A 546 -0.52 -11.75 -37.46
C ILE A 546 0.97 -11.44 -37.37
N GLU A 547 1.35 -10.28 -37.88
CA GLU A 547 2.71 -9.79 -37.79
C GLU A 547 2.92 -9.02 -36.47
N GLU A 548 4.14 -9.08 -35.93
CA GLU A 548 4.50 -8.37 -34.69
C GLU A 548 4.19 -6.86 -34.77
N VAL A 549 4.42 -6.26 -35.95
CA VAL A 549 4.12 -4.83 -36.22
C VAL A 549 2.62 -4.52 -36.09
N GLU A 550 1.74 -5.46 -36.42
CA GLU A 550 0.29 -5.28 -36.29
C GLU A 550 -0.13 -5.24 -34.81
N VAL A 551 0.52 -6.05 -33.98
CA VAL A 551 0.26 -6.05 -32.54
C VAL A 551 0.76 -4.77 -31.89
N ILE A 552 1.99 -4.34 -32.20
CA ILE A 552 2.52 -3.06 -31.72
C ILE A 552 1.60 -1.91 -32.14
N LYS A 553 1.15 -1.90 -33.40
CA LYS A 553 0.22 -0.87 -33.89
C LYS A 553 -1.11 -0.90 -33.14
N ALA A 554 -1.66 -2.08 -32.85
CA ALA A 554 -2.90 -2.20 -32.09
C ALA A 554 -2.75 -1.68 -30.65
N VAL A 555 -1.68 -2.06 -29.96
CA VAL A 555 -1.41 -1.60 -28.58
C VAL A 555 -1.09 -0.11 -28.55
N SER A 556 -0.30 0.42 -29.49
CA SER A 556 -0.03 1.85 -29.60
C SER A 556 -1.28 2.66 -29.88
N SER A 557 -2.15 2.20 -30.79
CA SER A 557 -3.42 2.88 -31.04
C SER A 557 -4.32 2.85 -29.81
N MET A 558 -4.34 1.75 -29.06
CA MET A 558 -5.06 1.69 -27.79
C MET A 558 -4.49 2.69 -26.77
N ALA A 559 -3.17 2.78 -26.63
CA ALA A 559 -2.53 3.71 -25.70
C ALA A 559 -2.80 5.19 -26.03
N LEU A 560 -3.01 5.52 -27.30
CA LEU A 560 -3.23 6.90 -27.78
C LEU A 560 -4.71 7.29 -27.86
N ASP A 561 -5.53 6.39 -28.37
CA ASP A 561 -6.85 6.72 -28.91
C ASP A 561 -8.01 6.01 -28.18
N ASP A 562 -7.73 5.08 -27.26
CA ASP A 562 -8.81 4.36 -26.57
C ASP A 562 -9.62 5.31 -25.69
N THR A 563 -10.95 5.22 -25.79
CA THR A 563 -11.87 6.02 -25.01
C THR A 563 -11.80 5.73 -23.51
N ASP A 564 -11.38 4.52 -23.14
CA ASP A 564 -11.28 4.08 -21.75
C ASP A 564 -9.86 4.33 -21.19
N VAL A 565 -9.78 5.07 -20.09
CA VAL A 565 -8.51 5.44 -19.45
C VAL A 565 -7.73 4.22 -18.95
N PHE A 566 -8.40 3.19 -18.44
CA PHE A 566 -7.74 1.99 -17.94
C PHE A 566 -7.12 1.19 -19.10
N ALA A 567 -7.80 1.12 -20.24
CA ALA A 567 -7.26 0.49 -21.44
C ALA A 567 -6.01 1.22 -21.93
N ARG A 568 -6.02 2.57 -21.95
CA ARG A 568 -4.85 3.37 -22.30
C ARG A 568 -3.68 3.14 -21.34
N ARG A 569 -3.92 3.19 -20.02
CA ARG A 569 -2.91 2.92 -18.99
C ARG A 569 -2.30 1.52 -19.14
N SER A 570 -3.12 0.50 -19.34
CA SER A 570 -2.67 -0.88 -19.52
C SER A 570 -1.85 -1.07 -20.81
N ALA A 571 -2.28 -0.45 -21.91
CA ALA A 571 -1.53 -0.45 -23.16
C ALA A 571 -0.18 0.28 -23.06
N ALA A 572 -0.15 1.45 -22.42
CA ALA A 572 1.07 2.21 -22.16
C ALA A 572 2.04 1.44 -21.26
N SER A 573 1.53 0.82 -20.19
CA SER A 573 2.33 -0.05 -19.31
C SER A 573 2.85 -1.30 -20.04
N THR A 574 2.06 -1.85 -20.97
CA THR A 574 2.44 -2.99 -21.81
C THR A 574 3.60 -2.63 -22.72
N LEU A 575 3.52 -1.51 -23.45
CA LEU A 575 4.61 -1.02 -24.31
C LEU A 575 5.88 -0.74 -23.51
N ARG A 576 5.76 -0.09 -22.34
CA ARG A 576 6.90 0.13 -21.45
C ARG A 576 7.53 -1.20 -21.03
N GLY A 577 6.73 -2.15 -20.57
CA GLY A 577 7.21 -3.46 -20.11
C GLY A 577 7.89 -4.28 -21.20
N TRP A 578 7.52 -4.09 -22.46
CA TRP A 578 8.19 -4.70 -23.60
C TRP A 578 9.59 -4.15 -23.84
N LEU A 579 9.79 -2.84 -23.67
CA LEU A 579 11.09 -2.20 -23.83
C LEU A 579 12.01 -2.47 -22.65
N ASP A 580 11.49 -2.42 -21.42
CA ASP A 580 12.28 -2.69 -20.21
C ASP A 580 12.92 -4.08 -20.22
N ARG A 581 12.34 -5.02 -20.99
CA ARG A 581 12.83 -6.39 -21.08
C ARG A 581 13.61 -6.67 -22.38
N ASP A 582 13.56 -5.79 -23.39
CA ASP A 582 14.00 -5.92 -24.81
C ASP A 582 14.57 -7.26 -25.31
N ARG A 583 14.00 -8.41 -24.90
CA ARG A 583 14.56 -9.74 -25.22
C ARG A 583 14.49 -10.03 -26.71
N LEU A 584 13.57 -9.36 -27.40
CA LEU A 584 13.24 -9.56 -28.80
C LEU A 584 13.83 -8.47 -29.71
N GLY A 585 14.62 -7.53 -29.19
CA GLY A 585 15.15 -6.43 -30.00
C GLY A 585 14.05 -5.56 -30.62
N LEU A 586 12.93 -5.39 -29.91
CA LEU A 586 11.83 -4.51 -30.30
C LEU A 586 12.30 -3.09 -30.50
N CYS A 587 13.15 -2.59 -29.60
CA CYS A 587 13.68 -1.23 -29.66
C CYS A 587 14.32 -0.97 -31.02
N SER A 588 15.13 -1.93 -31.50
CA SER A 588 15.82 -1.83 -32.79
C SER A 588 14.88 -1.95 -34.01
N ARG A 589 13.88 -2.85 -33.95
CA ARG A 589 13.00 -3.17 -35.10
C ARG A 589 11.86 -2.18 -35.28
N HIS A 590 11.40 -1.56 -34.19
CA HIS A 590 10.18 -0.74 -34.16
C HIS A 590 10.38 0.65 -33.53
N LYS A 591 11.63 1.12 -33.42
CA LYS A 591 12.02 2.41 -32.82
C LYS A 591 11.07 3.56 -33.17
N SER A 592 10.90 3.86 -34.47
CA SER A 592 10.11 5.01 -34.94
C SER A 592 8.63 4.93 -34.53
N ALA A 593 8.01 3.74 -34.58
CA ALA A 593 6.62 3.58 -34.17
C ALA A 593 6.43 3.79 -32.66
N LEU A 594 7.39 3.29 -31.86
CA LEU A 594 7.40 3.45 -30.41
C LEU A 594 7.67 4.90 -30.00
N GLN A 595 8.59 5.59 -30.69
CA GLN A 595 8.86 7.01 -30.48
C GLN A 595 7.61 7.87 -30.74
N HIS A 596 6.93 7.64 -31.87
CA HIS A 596 5.69 8.35 -32.16
C HIS A 596 4.60 8.09 -31.11
N CYS A 597 4.46 6.84 -30.66
CA CYS A 597 3.53 6.51 -29.58
C CYS A 597 3.89 7.22 -28.27
N ALA A 598 5.16 7.19 -27.88
CA ALA A 598 5.63 7.82 -26.65
C ALA A 598 5.41 9.34 -26.66
N SER A 599 5.66 10.01 -27.79
CA SER A 599 5.36 11.43 -27.97
C SER A 599 3.87 11.74 -27.94
N GLY A 600 3.03 10.86 -28.49
CA GLY A 600 1.58 11.00 -28.40
C GLY A 600 1.09 10.89 -26.96
N MET A 601 1.52 9.87 -26.23
CA MET A 601 1.17 9.65 -24.81
C MET A 601 1.62 10.81 -23.93
N LEU A 602 2.87 11.25 -24.07
CA LEU A 602 3.44 12.34 -23.28
C LEU A 602 2.83 13.72 -23.63
N GLY A 603 2.53 13.95 -24.91
CA GLY A 603 2.12 15.26 -25.41
C GLY A 603 0.61 15.46 -25.58
N SER A 604 -0.21 14.42 -25.49
CA SER A 604 -1.64 14.51 -25.84
C SER A 604 -2.57 13.87 -24.83
N ASP A 605 -2.10 12.95 -23.98
CA ASP A 605 -2.94 12.39 -22.92
C ASP A 605 -3.07 13.37 -21.75
N LEU A 606 -4.18 13.29 -21.02
CA LEU A 606 -4.44 14.04 -19.79
C LEU A 606 -4.16 13.21 -18.53
N ASP A 607 -4.00 11.89 -18.69
CA ASP A 607 -3.72 10.97 -17.61
C ASP A 607 -2.21 10.93 -17.30
N CYS A 608 -1.85 11.27 -16.07
CA CYS A 608 -0.45 11.36 -15.67
C CYS A 608 0.29 10.01 -15.76
N GLU A 609 -0.38 8.87 -15.51
CA GLU A 609 0.26 7.55 -15.61
C GLU A 609 0.62 7.20 -17.06
N VAL A 610 -0.24 7.57 -18.02
CA VAL A 610 0.05 7.41 -19.46
C VAL A 610 1.20 8.32 -19.89
N GLN A 611 1.22 9.58 -19.43
CA GLN A 611 2.32 10.51 -19.70
C GLN A 611 3.65 10.01 -19.12
N LEU A 612 3.66 9.53 -17.87
CA LEU A 612 4.84 8.96 -17.20
C LEU A 612 5.33 7.69 -17.92
N ALA A 613 4.42 6.84 -18.41
CA ALA A 613 4.79 5.71 -19.24
C ALA A 613 5.44 6.16 -20.55
N GLY A 614 4.91 7.19 -21.21
CA GLY A 614 5.52 7.76 -22.42
C GLY A 614 6.90 8.35 -22.20
N LEU A 615 7.09 9.02 -21.06
CA LEU A 615 8.39 9.50 -20.62
C LEU A 615 9.38 8.35 -20.39
N SER A 616 8.92 7.26 -19.76
CA SER A 616 9.73 6.05 -19.54
C SER A 616 10.16 5.39 -20.84
N ILE A 617 9.25 5.28 -21.82
CA ILE A 617 9.58 4.76 -23.16
C ILE A 617 10.67 5.61 -23.81
N TRP A 618 10.55 6.93 -23.75
CA TRP A 618 11.58 7.85 -24.27
C TRP A 618 12.93 7.69 -23.57
N LYS A 619 12.93 7.54 -22.23
CA LYS A 619 14.14 7.26 -21.44
C LYS A 619 14.87 6.02 -21.96
N THR A 620 14.15 4.91 -22.19
CA THR A 620 14.73 3.66 -22.69
C THR A 620 15.26 3.80 -24.11
N LEU A 621 14.46 4.33 -25.05
CA LEU A 621 14.84 4.44 -26.46
C LEU A 621 16.05 5.37 -26.71
N LEU A 622 16.12 6.49 -25.98
CA LEU A 622 17.28 7.39 -26.05
C LEU A 622 18.48 6.83 -25.29
N GLY A 623 18.26 6.16 -24.16
CA GLY A 623 19.31 5.47 -23.40
C GLY A 623 20.05 4.46 -24.24
N GLU A 624 19.33 3.56 -24.91
CA GLU A 624 19.94 2.55 -25.80
C GLU A 624 20.66 3.17 -27.00
N SER A 625 20.08 4.22 -27.60
CA SER A 625 20.72 4.94 -28.72
C SER A 625 22.07 5.55 -28.30
N LEU A 626 22.16 6.04 -27.06
CA LEU A 626 23.39 6.59 -26.49
C LEU A 626 24.39 5.50 -26.09
N ASP A 627 23.92 4.38 -25.53
CA ASP A 627 24.78 3.28 -25.06
C ASP A 627 25.40 2.48 -26.22
N MET A 628 24.66 2.31 -27.33
CA MET A 628 25.16 1.63 -28.54
C MET A 628 26.27 2.40 -29.25
N SER A 629 26.37 3.70 -29.01
CA SER A 629 27.36 4.57 -29.65
C SER A 629 28.54 4.83 -28.71
N SER A 630 29.35 3.79 -28.46
CA SER A 630 30.57 3.88 -27.63
C SER A 630 31.62 4.90 -28.12
N VAL A 631 31.44 5.46 -29.31
CA VAL A 631 32.16 6.63 -29.83
C VAL A 631 31.18 7.55 -30.57
N VAL A 632 30.26 8.22 -29.84
CA VAL A 632 29.39 9.22 -30.47
C VAL A 632 30.22 10.45 -30.85
N SER A 633 30.31 10.76 -32.14
CA SER A 633 30.71 12.10 -32.56
C SER A 633 29.58 13.09 -32.23
N ASP A 634 29.91 14.36 -32.04
CA ASP A 634 28.89 15.41 -31.82
C ASP A 634 27.86 15.43 -32.97
N SER A 635 28.27 15.04 -34.19
CA SER A 635 27.38 14.88 -35.33
C SER A 635 26.37 13.74 -35.16
N ALA A 636 26.76 12.62 -34.56
CA ALA A 636 25.88 11.48 -34.33
C ALA A 636 24.90 11.74 -33.17
N VAL A 637 25.32 12.45 -32.11
CA VAL A 637 24.40 12.94 -31.07
C VAL A 637 23.36 13.87 -31.69
N LYS A 638 23.82 14.79 -32.55
CA LYS A 638 22.94 15.74 -33.22
C LYS A 638 21.93 15.04 -34.13
N GLU A 639 22.39 14.10 -34.95
CA GLU A 639 21.52 13.30 -35.83
C GLU A 639 20.50 12.47 -35.03
N MET A 640 20.91 11.91 -33.89
CA MET A 640 20.01 11.18 -32.99
C MET A 640 18.94 12.10 -32.37
N LEU A 641 19.31 13.31 -31.93
CA LEU A 641 18.34 14.28 -31.40
C LEU A 641 17.42 14.82 -32.49
N GLU A 642 17.94 15.08 -33.70
CA GLU A 642 17.15 15.46 -34.87
C GLU A 642 16.16 14.34 -35.26
N GLU A 643 16.57 13.07 -35.17
CA GLU A 643 15.70 11.90 -35.36
C GLU A 643 14.61 11.83 -34.28
N ALA A 644 14.97 12.01 -33.00
CA ALA A 644 14.02 12.02 -31.89
C ALA A 644 13.01 13.18 -32.03
N ASP A 645 13.45 14.35 -32.49
CA ASP A 645 12.56 15.48 -32.75
C ASP A 645 11.66 15.27 -33.94
N SER A 646 12.14 14.59 -34.99
CA SER A 646 11.31 14.22 -36.14
C SER A 646 10.13 13.32 -35.75
N THR A 647 10.25 12.61 -34.63
CA THR A 647 9.19 11.75 -34.08
C THR A 647 8.36 12.42 -32.98
N GLY A 648 8.68 13.67 -32.61
CA GLY A 648 7.89 14.52 -31.73
C GLY A 648 8.44 14.69 -30.31
N PHE A 649 9.68 14.29 -30.04
CA PHE A 649 10.29 14.35 -28.70
C PHE A 649 10.22 15.76 -28.08
N GLY A 650 10.86 16.76 -28.69
CA GLY A 650 10.91 18.12 -28.13
C GLY A 650 9.54 18.76 -27.93
N ALA A 651 8.59 18.51 -28.84
CA ALA A 651 7.22 19.03 -28.72
C ALA A 651 6.48 18.40 -27.53
N SER A 652 6.59 17.08 -27.36
CA SER A 652 5.97 16.37 -26.24
C SER A 652 6.59 16.72 -24.89
N MET A 653 7.91 16.87 -24.83
CA MET A 653 8.64 17.26 -23.62
C MET A 653 8.26 18.67 -23.13
N ARG A 654 8.10 19.61 -24.06
CA ARG A 654 7.66 20.97 -23.73
C ARG A 654 6.30 20.98 -23.03
N LYS A 655 5.36 20.14 -23.48
CA LYS A 655 4.06 20.01 -22.86
C LYS A 655 4.15 19.37 -21.48
N ALA A 656 4.96 18.33 -21.32
CA ALA A 656 5.20 17.67 -20.03
C ALA A 656 5.81 18.61 -18.97
N MET A 657 6.55 19.65 -19.40
CA MET A 657 7.13 20.67 -18.54
C MET A 657 6.27 21.93 -18.36
N ALA A 658 5.13 22.04 -19.06
CA ALA A 658 4.28 23.22 -19.00
C ALA A 658 3.68 23.38 -17.59
N SER A 659 3.42 24.61 -17.13
CA SER A 659 3.00 24.88 -15.74
C SER A 659 1.68 24.22 -15.34
N ASP A 660 0.84 23.88 -16.32
CA ASP A 660 -0.46 23.22 -16.21
C ASP A 660 -0.37 21.68 -16.27
N ALA A 661 0.81 21.10 -16.51
CA ALA A 661 1.02 19.66 -16.42
C ALA A 661 1.07 19.18 -14.95
N ASP A 662 0.76 17.90 -14.77
CA ASP A 662 0.84 17.24 -13.46
C ASP A 662 2.22 17.43 -12.80
N GLN A 663 2.24 17.65 -11.48
CA GLN A 663 3.48 17.95 -10.76
C GLN A 663 4.49 16.81 -10.85
N GLU A 664 4.03 15.56 -10.81
CA GLU A 664 4.89 14.38 -10.90
C GLU A 664 5.49 14.29 -12.31
N VAL A 665 4.67 14.44 -13.35
CA VAL A 665 5.11 14.46 -14.75
C VAL A 665 6.15 15.54 -15.00
N ARG A 666 5.94 16.76 -14.51
CA ARG A 666 6.90 17.86 -14.63
C ARG A 666 8.23 17.56 -13.96
N LYS A 667 8.18 17.07 -12.72
CA LYS A 667 9.37 16.72 -11.95
C LYS A 667 10.17 15.62 -12.67
N ASP A 668 9.48 14.60 -13.17
CA ASP A 668 10.10 13.46 -13.82
C ASP A 668 10.67 13.81 -15.21
N ALA A 669 9.98 14.67 -15.97
CA ALA A 669 10.44 15.22 -17.24
C ALA A 669 11.68 16.09 -17.06
N GLN A 670 11.69 16.96 -16.05
CA GLN A 670 12.84 17.77 -15.69
C GLN A 670 14.03 16.90 -15.27
N ALA A 671 13.81 15.90 -14.42
CA ALA A 671 14.84 14.95 -14.01
C ALA A 671 15.43 14.20 -15.22
N PHE A 672 14.58 13.78 -16.16
CA PHE A 672 15.02 13.13 -17.38
C PHE A 672 15.93 14.02 -18.23
N LEU A 673 15.52 15.26 -18.49
CA LEU A 673 16.33 16.19 -19.29
C LEU A 673 17.66 16.53 -18.61
N CYS A 674 17.67 16.66 -17.29
CA CYS A 674 18.91 16.83 -16.54
C CYS A 674 19.84 15.63 -16.73
N GLN A 675 19.32 14.40 -16.62
CA GLN A 675 20.10 13.19 -16.84
C GLN A 675 20.63 13.09 -18.28
N LEU A 676 19.79 13.39 -19.27
CA LEU A 676 20.17 13.42 -20.68
C LEU A 676 21.28 14.45 -20.93
N TRP A 677 21.12 15.67 -20.40
CA TRP A 677 22.13 16.72 -20.50
C TRP A 677 23.47 16.31 -19.88
N THR A 678 23.44 15.77 -18.65
CA THR A 678 24.66 15.31 -17.97
C THR A 678 25.37 14.22 -18.78
N ARG A 679 24.63 13.23 -19.28
CA ARG A 679 25.21 12.15 -20.10
C ARG A 679 25.85 12.69 -21.38
N LEU A 680 25.17 13.58 -22.10
CA LEU A 680 25.71 14.20 -23.32
C LEU A 680 26.97 15.03 -23.00
N HIS A 681 26.94 15.79 -21.91
CA HIS A 681 28.08 16.62 -21.52
C HIS A 681 29.30 15.77 -21.12
N ASP A 682 29.10 14.71 -20.33
CA ASP A 682 30.18 13.81 -19.90
C ASP A 682 30.84 13.12 -21.10
N GLN A 683 30.06 12.70 -22.09
CA GLN A 683 30.58 12.13 -23.34
C GLN A 683 31.42 13.14 -24.13
N CYS A 684 30.97 14.39 -24.26
CA CYS A 684 31.75 15.45 -24.92
C CYS A 684 33.03 15.80 -24.13
N SER A 685 32.98 15.87 -22.80
CA SER A 685 34.13 16.23 -21.96
C SER A 685 35.20 15.15 -21.86
N LEU A 686 34.82 13.86 -21.91
CA LEU A 686 35.79 12.76 -22.00
C LEU A 686 36.62 12.83 -23.29
N ARG A 687 36.03 13.33 -24.38
CA ARG A 687 36.73 13.53 -25.65
C ARG A 687 37.76 14.64 -25.59
N GLU A 688 37.44 15.79 -25.00
CA GLU A 688 38.40 16.89 -24.81
C GLU A 688 39.64 16.42 -24.02
N LYS A 689 39.42 15.60 -22.98
CA LYS A 689 40.50 15.00 -22.18
C LYS A 689 41.29 13.94 -22.95
N SER A 690 40.64 13.12 -23.78
CA SER A 690 41.30 12.11 -24.62
C SER A 690 42.15 12.75 -25.74
N CYS A 691 41.64 13.81 -26.39
CA CYS A 691 42.40 14.58 -27.39
C CYS A 691 43.58 15.33 -26.76
N ALA A 692 43.44 15.85 -25.53
CA ALA A 692 44.54 16.50 -24.82
C ALA A 692 45.67 15.53 -24.44
N MET A 693 45.37 14.25 -24.17
CA MET A 693 46.37 13.22 -23.86
C MET A 693 47.07 12.62 -25.10
N GLY A 694 46.48 12.72 -26.29
CA GLY A 694 47.04 12.16 -27.52
C GLY A 694 48.10 13.02 -28.24
N CYS A 695 48.35 14.25 -27.79
CA CYS A 695 49.24 15.20 -28.49
C CYS A 695 50.65 15.38 -27.88
N THR A 696 51.12 14.48 -27.00
CA THR A 696 52.47 14.58 -26.38
C THR A 696 53.44 13.46 -26.75
N GLN A 697 53.32 12.84 -27.93
CA GLN A 697 54.35 11.93 -28.46
C GLN A 697 54.74 12.32 -29.89
N ASP A 698 55.54 13.36 -30.00
CA ASP A 698 56.62 13.42 -30.99
C ASP A 698 57.86 14.03 -30.30
N GLY A 699 58.95 13.28 -30.36
CA GLY A 699 60.06 13.35 -29.41
C GLY A 699 61.04 14.50 -29.59
N VAL A 700 61.69 14.85 -28.47
CA VAL A 700 63.08 15.34 -28.46
C VAL A 700 63.82 14.64 -27.33
N ASP A 701 64.95 14.05 -27.69
CA ASP A 701 65.98 13.49 -26.83
C ASP A 701 66.39 14.45 -25.70
N ALA A 702 66.38 13.97 -24.46
CA ALA A 702 67.26 14.49 -23.41
C ALA A 702 67.57 13.39 -22.40
N SER A 703 68.81 12.92 -22.49
CA SER A 703 69.50 12.10 -21.50
C SER A 703 69.71 12.85 -20.18
N ASN A 704 69.95 12.06 -19.13
CA ASN A 704 70.43 12.43 -17.79
C ASN A 704 69.46 13.15 -16.85
N CYS A 705 68.95 12.39 -15.87
CA CYS A 705 69.20 12.69 -14.46
C CYS A 705 68.92 11.45 -13.60
N GLU A 706 69.98 10.90 -13.01
CA GLU A 706 69.92 9.95 -11.90
C GLU A 706 69.36 10.63 -10.63
N GLY A 707 68.47 9.95 -9.90
CA GLY A 707 67.99 10.38 -8.60
C GLY A 707 67.12 9.32 -7.92
N LYS A 708 67.60 8.79 -6.81
CA LYS A 708 67.16 7.59 -6.06
C LYS A 708 65.76 7.67 -5.41
N PRO A 709 65.22 6.51 -4.93
CA PRO A 709 63.80 6.30 -4.67
C PRO A 709 63.37 6.68 -3.25
N GLY A 710 62.14 7.16 -3.11
CA GLY A 710 61.45 7.36 -1.83
C GLY A 710 60.11 6.62 -1.84
N HIS A 711 60.03 5.58 -1.01
CA HIS A 711 58.79 4.89 -0.64
C HIS A 711 57.81 5.86 0.03
N CYS A 712 56.56 5.86 -0.44
CA CYS A 712 55.38 5.98 0.42
C CYS A 712 54.27 5.11 -0.21
N ALA A 713 53.96 4.03 0.49
CA ALA A 713 52.76 3.26 0.30
C ALA A 713 51.67 3.90 1.17
N GLU A 714 50.56 4.30 0.58
CA GLU A 714 49.29 4.44 1.30
C GLU A 714 48.21 3.74 0.50
N ALA A 715 47.62 2.77 1.17
CA ALA A 715 46.55 1.93 0.70
C ALA A 715 45.23 2.68 0.81
N GLU A 716 44.50 2.78 -0.30
CA GLU A 716 43.10 3.15 -0.27
C GLU A 716 42.29 1.91 0.11
N ALA A 717 41.70 1.96 1.31
CA ALA A 717 40.67 1.03 1.74
C ALA A 717 39.36 1.31 0.97
N PRO A 718 38.57 0.29 0.63
CA PRO A 718 37.27 0.50 0.02
C PRO A 718 36.29 1.06 1.07
N MET A 719 35.71 2.20 0.76
CA MET A 719 34.61 2.80 1.50
C MET A 719 33.34 1.98 1.20
N GLU A 720 33.01 1.06 2.11
CA GLU A 720 31.70 0.38 2.13
C GLU A 720 30.60 1.43 2.29
N CYS A 721 29.81 1.64 1.23
CA CYS A 721 28.55 2.35 1.32
C CYS A 721 27.57 1.47 2.08
N GLY A 722 27.28 1.85 3.32
CA GLY A 722 26.25 1.24 4.15
C GLY A 722 24.89 1.33 3.48
N ASP A 723 24.27 0.17 3.40
CA ASP A 723 22.96 -0.12 2.81
C ASP A 723 21.86 0.74 3.44
N GLY A 724 21.02 1.31 2.56
CA GLY A 724 19.86 2.10 2.96
C GLY A 724 18.79 1.21 3.59
N THR A 725 18.45 1.53 4.83
CA THR A 725 17.31 0.96 5.54
C THR A 725 16.00 1.27 4.80
N SER A 726 15.47 0.23 4.14
CA SER A 726 14.06 -0.15 3.94
C SER A 726 12.97 0.93 4.04
N ASN A 727 12.48 1.35 2.88
CA ASN A 727 11.24 2.10 2.64
C ASN A 727 9.97 1.22 2.75
N VAL A 728 9.93 0.24 3.65
CA VAL A 728 8.88 -0.81 3.66
C VAL A 728 7.61 -0.44 4.45
N ASP A 729 7.61 0.62 5.27
CA ASP A 729 6.48 0.89 6.19
C ASP A 729 5.46 1.95 5.72
N ARG A 730 5.51 2.42 4.47
CA ARG A 730 4.54 3.41 3.96
C ARG A 730 3.40 2.83 3.10
N VAL A 731 3.45 1.56 2.74
CA VAL A 731 2.43 0.94 1.86
C VAL A 731 1.27 0.30 2.66
N ALA A 732 1.47 -0.03 3.93
CA ALA A 732 0.46 -0.72 4.75
C ALA A 732 -0.69 0.18 5.26
N ALA A 733 -0.57 1.51 5.16
CA ALA A 733 -1.57 2.45 5.69
C ALA A 733 -2.61 2.93 4.64
N MET A 734 -2.45 2.56 3.37
CA MET A 734 -3.34 3.01 2.28
C MET A 734 -4.39 1.97 1.85
N GLU A 735 -4.30 0.72 2.32
CA GLU A 735 -5.21 -0.36 1.87
C GLU A 735 -6.52 -0.50 2.67
N GLU A 736 -6.80 0.35 3.67
CA GLU A 736 -8.01 0.22 4.52
C GLU A 736 -9.13 1.26 4.25
N VAL A 737 -9.09 2.03 3.15
CA VAL A 737 -10.13 3.06 2.83
C VAL A 737 -10.76 2.93 1.44
N LEU A 738 -10.56 1.83 0.71
CA LEU A 738 -11.23 1.64 -0.58
C LEU A 738 -12.12 0.40 -0.60
N ASP A 739 -13.33 0.57 -0.06
CA ASP A 739 -14.48 -0.17 -0.55
C ASP A 739 -15.70 0.77 -0.57
N LEU A 740 -16.15 1.06 -1.78
CA LEU A 740 -17.33 1.84 -2.19
C LEU A 740 -17.22 3.37 -2.12
N GLY A 741 -17.18 4.04 -3.30
CA GLY A 741 -17.73 5.40 -3.43
C GLY A 741 -17.02 6.41 -4.35
N VAL A 742 -15.78 6.17 -4.78
CA VAL A 742 -15.04 7.20 -5.56
C VAL A 742 -15.42 7.18 -7.06
N SER A 743 -15.66 5.99 -7.63
CA SER A 743 -16.03 5.83 -9.05
C SER A 743 -17.37 6.49 -9.41
N GLU A 744 -18.39 6.35 -8.55
CA GLU A 744 -19.71 6.94 -8.79
C GLU A 744 -19.73 8.47 -8.61
N CYS A 745 -18.86 9.01 -7.72
CA CYS A 745 -18.73 10.44 -7.49
C CYS A 745 -17.97 11.14 -8.63
N LEU A 746 -16.93 10.50 -9.18
CA LEU A 746 -16.23 10.98 -10.37
C LEU A 746 -17.10 10.89 -11.63
N GLN A 747 -17.87 9.81 -11.82
CA GLN A 747 -18.79 9.69 -12.95
C GLN A 747 -19.95 10.70 -12.88
N ARG A 748 -20.37 11.15 -11.69
CA ARG A 748 -21.37 12.22 -11.54
C ARG A 748 -20.77 13.62 -11.79
N LYS A 749 -19.50 13.85 -11.48
CA LYS A 749 -18.82 15.13 -11.75
C LYS A 749 -18.34 15.29 -13.21
N LEU A 750 -18.17 14.19 -13.95
CA LEU A 750 -17.69 14.19 -15.33
C LEU A 750 -18.80 14.08 -16.39
N LYS A 751 -20.08 13.99 -16.00
CA LYS A 751 -21.20 14.12 -16.95
C LYS A 751 -21.39 15.58 -17.34
N LEU A 752 -20.91 15.94 -18.53
CA LEU A 752 -21.36 17.15 -19.22
C LEU A 752 -22.90 17.12 -19.36
N PRO A 753 -23.61 18.23 -19.09
CA PRO A 753 -25.05 18.28 -19.28
C PRO A 753 -25.42 17.97 -20.73
N GLU A 754 -26.36 17.04 -20.95
CA GLU A 754 -26.85 16.60 -22.28
C GLU A 754 -27.57 17.71 -23.09
N ASN A 755 -27.51 18.98 -22.67
CA ASN A 755 -28.16 20.11 -23.33
C ASN A 755 -27.23 21.29 -23.62
N VAL A 756 -25.96 21.04 -23.94
CA VAL A 756 -25.11 22.05 -24.59
C VAL A 756 -25.16 21.83 -26.10
N GLN A 757 -26.03 22.57 -26.78
CA GLN A 757 -26.00 22.68 -28.24
C GLN A 757 -24.59 23.12 -28.67
N LYS A 758 -23.94 22.31 -29.52
CA LYS A 758 -22.70 22.69 -30.22
C LYS A 758 -22.91 24.05 -30.89
N PRO A 759 -22.11 25.10 -30.57
CA PRO A 759 -22.17 26.33 -31.34
C PRO A 759 -21.67 26.03 -32.76
N ALA A 760 -22.56 26.25 -33.74
CA ALA A 760 -22.26 26.17 -35.16
C ALA A 760 -21.53 27.46 -35.60
N THR A 761 -20.30 27.65 -35.12
CA THR A 761 -19.34 28.60 -35.71
C THR A 761 -17.95 28.27 -35.19
N PRO A 762 -16.93 28.11 -36.05
CA PRO A 762 -15.56 27.94 -35.60
C PRO A 762 -15.12 29.24 -34.93
N LEU A 763 -14.95 29.22 -33.61
CA LEU A 763 -14.15 30.22 -32.91
C LEU A 763 -12.72 30.08 -33.42
N THR A 764 -12.27 31.06 -34.19
CA THR A 764 -10.86 31.33 -34.46
C THR A 764 -10.18 31.58 -33.11
N THR A 765 -9.69 30.52 -32.49
CA THR A 765 -8.64 30.59 -31.48
C THR A 765 -7.45 31.26 -32.14
N GLY A 766 -7.05 32.41 -31.59
CA GLY A 766 -5.81 33.06 -31.98
C GLY A 766 -4.68 32.04 -31.84
N THR A 767 -4.10 31.67 -32.97
CA THR A 767 -2.89 30.87 -33.05
C THR A 767 -1.79 31.70 -32.38
N LEU A 768 -1.55 31.47 -31.09
CA LEU A 768 -0.22 31.69 -30.54
C LEU A 768 0.68 30.79 -31.37
N GLN A 769 1.41 31.39 -32.31
CA GLN A 769 2.54 30.74 -32.96
C GLN A 769 3.56 30.46 -31.85
N LEU A 770 3.41 29.32 -31.19
CA LEU A 770 4.49 28.69 -30.45
C LEU A 770 5.56 28.39 -31.48
N GLU A 771 6.61 29.20 -31.51
CA GLU A 771 7.80 28.93 -32.31
C GLU A 771 8.24 27.46 -32.06
N LEU A 772 8.58 26.77 -33.16
CA LEU A 772 9.17 25.43 -33.11
C LEU A 772 10.56 25.53 -32.47
N VAL A 773 10.60 25.52 -31.15
CA VAL A 773 11.82 25.34 -30.34
C VAL A 773 12.25 23.87 -30.45
N ASP A 774 13.38 23.63 -31.10
CA ASP A 774 14.07 22.34 -31.24
C ASP A 774 14.64 21.87 -29.88
N THR A 775 14.79 20.56 -29.65
CA THR A 775 15.36 19.99 -28.41
C THR A 775 16.74 20.54 -28.08
N THR A 776 17.54 20.89 -29.10
CA THR A 776 18.82 21.58 -28.93
C THR A 776 18.67 22.94 -28.24
N GLU A 777 17.60 23.69 -28.52
CA GLU A 777 17.30 24.95 -27.84
C GLU A 777 16.78 24.72 -26.41
N LEU A 778 15.99 23.66 -26.19
CA LEU A 778 15.53 23.28 -24.84
C LEU A 778 16.71 22.94 -23.93
N LEU A 779 17.66 22.15 -24.44
CA LEU A 779 18.91 21.82 -23.74
C LEU A 779 19.80 23.05 -23.54
N ALA A 780 19.88 23.96 -24.53
CA ALA A 780 20.61 25.21 -24.40
C ALA A 780 20.00 26.15 -23.33
N ARG A 781 18.66 26.20 -23.22
CA ARG A 781 17.97 26.96 -22.16
C ARG A 781 18.23 26.37 -20.77
N LEU A 782 18.24 25.04 -20.65
CA LEU A 782 18.60 24.36 -19.40
C LEU A 782 20.06 24.61 -19.01
N SER A 783 20.97 24.66 -19.99
CA SER A 783 22.37 25.05 -19.79
C SER A 783 22.51 26.49 -19.28
N ALA A 784 21.76 27.43 -19.86
CA ALA A 784 21.79 28.85 -19.51
C ALA A 784 21.27 29.14 -18.09
N LEU A 785 20.45 28.26 -17.50
CA LEU A 785 19.90 28.43 -16.16
C LEU A 785 20.92 28.23 -15.03
N GLY A 786 22.14 27.72 -15.30
CA GLY A 786 23.36 27.91 -14.50
C GLY A 786 23.36 27.55 -12.99
N THR A 787 22.26 27.08 -12.39
CA THR A 787 22.05 27.03 -10.92
C THR A 787 21.46 25.71 -10.42
N PHE A 788 21.57 24.63 -11.17
CA PHE A 788 21.00 23.33 -10.77
C PHE A 788 21.75 22.55 -9.68
N ARG A 789 22.91 23.03 -9.19
CA ARG A 789 23.69 22.30 -8.18
C ARG A 789 23.12 22.33 -6.75
N ASN A 790 22.11 23.16 -6.43
CA ASN A 790 21.67 23.43 -5.04
C ASN A 790 20.15 23.23 -4.78
N CYS A 791 19.53 22.15 -5.23
CA CYS A 791 18.08 21.93 -5.08
C CYS A 791 17.59 21.51 -3.66
N ASN A 792 18.43 21.59 -2.61
CA ASN A 792 18.06 21.11 -1.25
C ASN A 792 17.62 22.22 -0.26
N ALA A 793 17.71 23.51 -0.61
CA ALA A 793 17.50 24.62 0.33
C ALA A 793 16.08 25.24 0.33
N GLU A 794 15.19 24.83 -0.58
CA GLU A 794 13.87 25.47 -0.76
C GLU A 794 12.76 24.95 0.18
N HIS A 795 13.02 23.90 0.98
CA HIS A 795 12.00 23.30 1.84
C HIS A 795 11.56 24.17 3.04
N VAL A 796 12.40 25.07 3.56
CA VAL A 796 12.07 25.86 4.78
C VAL A 796 11.15 27.05 4.46
N THR A 797 11.22 27.61 3.26
CA THR A 797 10.38 28.76 2.86
C THR A 797 8.95 28.35 2.48
N GLU A 798 8.74 27.12 1.98
CA GLU A 798 7.41 26.63 1.60
C GLU A 798 6.51 26.35 2.83
N GLU A 799 7.07 25.92 3.96
CA GLU A 799 6.28 25.62 5.17
C GLU A 799 5.71 26.88 5.84
N PHE A 800 6.46 27.99 5.91
CA PHE A 800 5.97 29.25 6.49
C PHE A 800 4.86 29.90 5.66
N HIS A 801 4.95 29.82 4.32
CA HIS A 801 3.89 30.32 3.45
C HIS A 801 2.58 29.53 3.60
N SER A 802 2.66 28.25 3.99
CA SER A 802 1.47 27.44 4.26
C SER A 802 0.73 27.84 5.55
N GLY A 803 1.46 28.23 6.60
CA GLY A 803 0.88 28.62 7.89
C GLY A 803 0.17 29.98 7.86
N ASP A 804 0.76 30.97 7.20
CA ASP A 804 0.14 32.30 7.05
C ASP A 804 -1.14 32.24 6.20
N SER A 805 -1.14 31.46 5.12
CA SER A 805 -2.34 31.24 4.29
C SER A 805 -3.49 30.65 5.12
N LEU A 806 -3.20 29.69 6.01
CA LEU A 806 -4.23 29.04 6.81
C LEU A 806 -4.85 29.96 7.86
N LEU A 807 -4.04 30.80 8.51
CA LEU A 807 -4.54 31.80 9.47
C LEU A 807 -5.42 32.83 8.77
N GLU A 808 -5.03 33.28 7.58
CA GLU A 808 -5.81 34.21 6.77
C GLU A 808 -7.13 33.59 6.29
N ASP A 809 -7.13 32.33 5.87
CA ASP A 809 -8.36 31.61 5.48
C ASP A 809 -9.38 31.55 6.63
N ILE A 810 -8.93 31.24 7.85
CA ILE A 810 -9.80 31.16 9.04
C ILE A 810 -10.34 32.55 9.40
N LEU A 811 -9.48 33.58 9.40
CA LEU A 811 -9.89 34.94 9.70
C LEU A 811 -10.83 35.51 8.62
N ALA A 812 -10.58 35.20 7.34
CA ALA A 812 -11.41 35.61 6.22
C ALA A 812 -12.78 34.92 6.25
N ALA A 813 -12.82 33.61 6.50
CA ALA A 813 -14.08 32.86 6.68
C ALA A 813 -14.92 33.48 7.80
N ALA A 814 -14.30 33.79 8.94
CA ALA A 814 -14.98 34.40 10.08
C ALA A 814 -15.42 35.86 9.84
N ALA A 815 -14.68 36.62 9.03
CA ALA A 815 -14.99 38.00 8.68
C ALA A 815 -16.04 38.12 7.57
N SER A 816 -16.27 37.06 6.79
CA SER A 816 -17.26 37.08 5.71
C SER A 816 -18.67 37.32 6.28
N GLU A 817 -19.28 38.44 5.90
CA GLU A 817 -20.69 38.73 6.13
C GLU A 817 -21.54 38.01 5.08
N HIS A 818 -21.40 36.70 4.90
CA HIS A 818 -22.33 35.97 4.04
C HIS A 818 -23.67 35.80 4.75
N CYS A 819 -24.58 36.75 4.47
CA CYS A 819 -26.01 36.57 4.65
C CYS A 819 -26.56 35.85 3.41
N ASP A 820 -26.43 34.53 3.28
CA ASP A 820 -27.29 33.80 2.35
C ASP A 820 -27.50 32.35 2.79
N ARG A 821 -28.78 31.97 2.86
CA ARG A 821 -29.30 30.68 3.34
C ARG A 821 -29.38 29.60 2.24
N ASP A 822 -28.92 29.87 1.03
CA ASP A 822 -29.35 29.10 -0.16
C ASP A 822 -28.22 28.45 -0.98
N CYS A 823 -27.01 28.25 -0.44
CA CYS A 823 -25.95 27.50 -1.14
C CYS A 823 -25.48 26.28 -0.34
N TYR A 824 -26.14 25.14 -0.54
CA TYR A 824 -25.58 23.79 -0.45
C TYR A 824 -26.32 22.82 -1.39
#